data_AF-A0AA35RZF8-F1
#
_entry.id   AF-A0AA35RZF8-F1
#
_cell.length_a   1.000
_cell.length_b   1.000
_cell.length_c   1.000
_cell.angle_alpha   90.00
_cell.angle_beta   90.00
_cell.angle_gamma   90.00
#
_symmetry.space_group_name_H-M   'P 1'
#
loop_
_entity.id
_entity.type
_entity.pdbx_description
1 polymer ?
#
loop_
_entity_poly.entity_id
_entity_poly.type
_entity_poly.pdbx_seq_one_letter_code
_entity_poly.pdbx_strand_id
1 'polypeptide(L)'
;MLFTPFVSANLSDGLILHHSYDEGEGTLAADASGNGHDGEISNPDWVDGQIGKALRFGGDGSDVFVTVESTDVLNVNECTFAAWINADHWNGTRQIVGKSVHGGCAGRTQYGLFSEGGVFKLRFETESGRADIDTDLPPTGEWVHVAFTNDGETATIYLNAEAVEEGGVPGTLGANDDPWRIGQDCERLNYVFAGIIDEVSLWNRALSADEIADLLYDEVYGYLPTHEYLMEQLNVLGCELVLGYNSSQGIHLPNIGRWQATQKMLGVVPKYEKTGVFHFQSIATWLQTLRRFQEAEDANPVEHEVDPQVARRRINATLAFDKPHEDPVMHIDPAPSEELKERLNHLLRQDRVRVGLVINFLEQLAPNDPSLSSASNDDLQRFFNQIQNWASDLEIRKRKHIILLLTHNTFDIHPNLTVNPEIPLIEVPFPDYPQRLHFIEYLHAISEPPSQMRASLGNERDRESHARETIGLNLFGIHDVVKQAESAQQKAGGEPLVRYRRESIKTFSHGILELGETERGPSDDGWYVIWAIRDIAEGVKHRDLRRVPRGILLLGPPGTSKAYAAKVLAGEANMTLVQLRYANQVGEITVNINENGNTYERNLNAGLNFIRGISPTVVFMDEIEQASPHTAMHPEEQQTFPQALVNAMSDTSLHGRVIWVGASSRPDLMPQIFRRYGIFDTKLIMLPPVGGGRVEILKIFCQGQTSGNINFQALVGGSETDGLTWRDLFLIVQRASNIARRDGRDTFTEAELRQTLNDFIPDYSREMQIFMGLLALREANSRIMIPDGLLPEYQEFVDGNRIDKTGINRKLMELGTQLGLNA
;
A
#
# COMPACT_ATOMS: atom_id res chain seq x y z
N MET A 1 -5.79 18.22 -4.76
CA MET A 1 -7.15 17.97 -5.30
C MET A 1 -8.00 17.40 -4.19
N LEU A 2 -9.30 17.68 -4.16
CA LEU A 2 -10.22 16.93 -3.31
C LEU A 2 -10.51 15.62 -4.04
N PHE A 3 -10.23 14.47 -3.40
CA PHE A 3 -10.67 13.18 -3.92
C PHE A 3 -12.16 13.06 -3.62
N THR A 4 -13.00 13.30 -4.63
CA THR A 4 -14.36 12.76 -4.65
C THR A 4 -14.28 11.35 -5.24
N PRO A 5 -14.52 10.29 -4.45
CA PRO A 5 -14.60 8.94 -4.99
C PRO A 5 -15.78 8.82 -5.95
N PHE A 6 -15.72 7.84 -6.85
CA PHE A 6 -16.84 7.47 -7.70
C PHE A 6 -18.04 7.05 -6.82
N VAL A 7 -19.23 7.45 -7.25
CA VAL A 7 -20.47 6.80 -6.82
C VAL A 7 -20.67 5.68 -7.83
N SER A 8 -20.35 4.44 -7.44
CA SER A 8 -20.81 3.26 -8.17
C SER A 8 -22.35 3.24 -8.19
N ALA A 9 -22.95 2.59 -9.18
CA ALA A 9 -24.38 2.34 -9.12
C ALA A 9 -24.71 1.53 -7.87
N ASN A 10 -25.81 1.85 -7.19
CA ASN A 10 -26.18 1.13 -5.98
C ASN A 10 -26.85 -0.21 -6.33
N LEU A 11 -26.02 -1.21 -6.62
CA LEU A 11 -26.46 -2.56 -6.97
C LEU A 11 -27.15 -3.30 -5.81
N SER A 12 -27.12 -2.77 -4.58
CA SER A 12 -27.96 -3.28 -3.48
C SER A 12 -29.44 -2.87 -3.59
N ASP A 13 -29.76 -1.83 -4.35
CA ASP A 13 -31.15 -1.39 -4.53
C ASP A 13 -31.93 -2.43 -5.36
N GLY A 14 -32.98 -2.99 -4.75
CA GLY A 14 -33.79 -4.04 -5.34
C GLY A 14 -33.17 -5.45 -5.37
N LEU A 15 -31.96 -5.66 -4.83
CA LEU A 15 -31.35 -6.98 -4.74
C LEU A 15 -32.20 -7.89 -3.83
N ILE A 16 -32.63 -9.04 -4.35
CA ILE A 16 -33.38 -10.05 -3.59
C ILE A 16 -32.41 -11.03 -2.93
N LEU A 17 -31.49 -11.62 -3.69
CA LEU A 17 -30.54 -12.60 -3.19
C LEU A 17 -29.25 -12.58 -3.99
N HIS A 18 -28.19 -13.10 -3.37
CA HIS A 18 -26.90 -13.33 -4.00
C HIS A 18 -26.24 -14.59 -3.42
N HIS A 19 -25.96 -15.59 -4.26
CA HIS A 19 -25.27 -16.83 -3.92
C HIS A 19 -23.92 -16.87 -4.64
N SER A 20 -22.84 -16.49 -3.95
CA SER A 20 -21.47 -16.52 -4.51
C SER A 20 -20.86 -17.93 -4.53
N TYR A 21 -21.45 -18.91 -3.84
CA TYR A 21 -20.92 -20.27 -3.70
C TYR A 21 -19.51 -20.38 -3.06
N ASP A 22 -19.05 -19.33 -2.37
CA ASP A 22 -17.75 -19.28 -1.70
C ASP A 22 -17.61 -20.21 -0.48
N GLU A 23 -18.68 -20.87 -0.02
CA GLU A 23 -18.62 -21.79 1.13
C GLU A 23 -17.67 -22.95 0.86
N GLY A 24 -17.65 -23.47 -0.38
CA GLY A 24 -16.75 -24.52 -0.84
C GLY A 24 -16.93 -25.89 -0.19
N GLU A 25 -17.80 -26.02 0.81
CA GLU A 25 -18.20 -27.28 1.45
C GLU A 25 -19.64 -27.21 2.02
N GLY A 26 -20.23 -28.36 2.30
CA GLY A 26 -21.60 -28.44 2.85
C GLY A 26 -22.70 -28.39 1.78
N THR A 27 -23.95 -28.26 2.24
CA THR A 27 -25.19 -28.36 1.42
C THR A 27 -26.01 -27.07 1.43
N LEU A 28 -25.40 -25.94 1.77
CA LEU A 28 -26.05 -24.63 1.87
C LEU A 28 -25.32 -23.66 0.95
N ALA A 29 -26.07 -22.97 0.09
CA ALA A 29 -25.63 -21.75 -0.58
C ALA A 29 -26.20 -20.58 0.24
N ALA A 30 -25.35 -19.86 0.97
CA ALA A 30 -25.79 -18.77 1.82
C ALA A 30 -26.14 -17.54 0.98
N ASP A 31 -27.17 -16.82 1.41
CA ASP A 31 -27.56 -15.54 0.80
C ASP A 31 -26.65 -14.41 1.29
N ALA A 32 -25.57 -14.19 0.54
CA ALA A 32 -24.60 -13.13 0.75
C ALA A 32 -25.17 -11.71 0.57
N SER A 33 -26.40 -11.55 0.04
CA SER A 33 -27.10 -10.24 0.09
C SER A 33 -27.52 -9.85 1.51
N GLY A 34 -27.67 -10.83 2.41
CA GLY A 34 -28.15 -10.66 3.78
C GLY A 34 -29.67 -10.60 3.93
N ASN A 35 -30.45 -10.86 2.87
CA ASN A 35 -31.91 -10.87 2.91
C ASN A 35 -32.51 -12.18 3.47
N GLY A 36 -31.71 -13.25 3.54
CA GLY A 36 -32.08 -14.53 4.18
C GLY A 36 -32.73 -15.53 3.22
N HIS A 37 -32.40 -15.45 1.94
CA HIS A 37 -32.88 -16.35 0.89
C HIS A 37 -31.85 -17.47 0.57
N ASP A 38 -31.38 -18.16 1.60
CA ASP A 38 -30.42 -19.27 1.46
C ASP A 38 -30.97 -20.39 0.56
N GLY A 39 -30.09 -21.03 -0.22
CA GLY A 39 -30.40 -22.16 -1.07
C GLY A 39 -29.95 -23.51 -0.48
N GLU A 40 -30.80 -24.53 -0.55
CA GLU A 40 -30.43 -25.92 -0.25
C GLU A 40 -29.80 -26.58 -1.49
N ILE A 41 -28.57 -27.06 -1.35
CA ILE A 41 -27.80 -27.71 -2.42
C ILE A 41 -27.98 -29.23 -2.33
N SER A 42 -28.57 -29.82 -3.37
CA SER A 42 -28.59 -31.28 -3.55
C SER A 42 -27.23 -31.78 -4.03
N ASN A 43 -26.71 -32.85 -3.41
CA ASN A 43 -25.50 -33.58 -3.82
C ASN A 43 -24.32 -32.69 -4.27
N PRO A 44 -23.86 -31.75 -3.42
CA PRO A 44 -22.93 -30.69 -3.79
C PRO A 44 -21.63 -31.21 -4.44
N ASP A 45 -21.30 -30.67 -5.62
CA ASP A 45 -20.03 -30.87 -6.34
C ASP A 45 -19.30 -29.52 -6.43
N TRP A 46 -18.55 -29.19 -5.37
CA TRP A 46 -17.83 -27.92 -5.24
C TRP A 46 -16.54 -27.93 -6.09
N VAL A 47 -16.38 -26.90 -6.91
CA VAL A 47 -15.23 -26.71 -7.82
C VAL A 47 -14.67 -25.29 -7.69
N ASP A 48 -13.53 -25.02 -8.33
CA ASP A 48 -13.01 -23.64 -8.44
C ASP A 48 -13.88 -22.86 -9.45
N GLY A 49 -14.30 -21.66 -9.07
CA GLY A 49 -15.23 -20.81 -9.82
C GLY A 49 -14.58 -19.92 -10.89
N GLN A 50 -15.37 -18.96 -11.37
CA GLN A 50 -14.89 -17.74 -12.01
C GLN A 50 -14.37 -16.78 -10.92
N ILE A 51 -15.10 -16.68 -9.82
CA ILE A 51 -14.71 -16.04 -8.57
C ILE A 51 -14.71 -17.15 -7.51
N GLY A 52 -13.70 -17.17 -6.62
CA GLY A 52 -13.64 -18.11 -5.49
C GLY A 52 -14.03 -19.58 -5.79
N LYS A 53 -15.19 -20.01 -5.28
CA LYS A 53 -15.74 -21.37 -5.42
C LYS A 53 -17.09 -21.36 -6.14
N ALA A 54 -17.38 -22.45 -6.84
CA ALA A 54 -18.61 -22.61 -7.61
C ALA A 54 -19.17 -24.03 -7.53
N LEU A 55 -20.39 -24.23 -8.04
CA LEU A 55 -21.03 -25.54 -8.13
C LEU A 55 -20.99 -26.10 -9.55
N ARG A 56 -20.69 -27.40 -9.66
CA ARG A 56 -20.74 -28.17 -10.91
C ARG A 56 -22.06 -28.93 -11.03
N PHE A 57 -22.64 -28.88 -12.23
CA PHE A 57 -23.95 -29.43 -12.57
C PHE A 57 -23.85 -30.36 -13.80
N GLY A 58 -24.64 -31.44 -13.81
CA GLY A 58 -24.84 -32.31 -14.98
C GLY A 58 -23.68 -33.18 -15.46
N GLY A 59 -22.77 -33.58 -14.58
CA GLY A 59 -21.80 -34.65 -14.85
C GLY A 59 -22.46 -36.05 -14.91
N ASP A 60 -21.69 -37.06 -15.32
CA ASP A 60 -22.13 -38.47 -15.38
C ASP A 60 -22.51 -39.00 -13.98
N GLY A 61 -23.78 -38.82 -13.61
CA GLY A 61 -24.36 -39.25 -12.33
C GLY A 61 -24.60 -38.14 -11.30
N SER A 62 -24.59 -36.86 -11.70
CA SER A 62 -24.72 -35.74 -10.75
C SER A 62 -26.15 -35.16 -10.68
N ASP A 63 -26.86 -35.43 -9.58
CA ASP A 63 -28.16 -34.81 -9.26
C ASP A 63 -27.99 -33.47 -8.51
N VAL A 64 -27.09 -32.60 -8.99
CA VAL A 64 -26.78 -31.30 -8.37
C VAL A 64 -27.77 -30.25 -8.83
N PHE A 65 -28.35 -29.53 -7.87
CA PHE A 65 -29.22 -28.37 -8.08
C PHE A 65 -29.31 -27.57 -6.78
N VAL A 66 -29.63 -26.29 -6.89
CA VAL A 66 -29.91 -25.42 -5.73
C VAL A 66 -31.40 -25.10 -5.68
N THR A 67 -31.98 -25.17 -4.49
CA THR A 67 -33.39 -24.90 -4.21
C THR A 67 -33.53 -23.73 -3.25
N VAL A 68 -34.14 -22.64 -3.69
CA VAL A 68 -34.60 -21.56 -2.78
C VAL A 68 -36.11 -21.69 -2.63
N GLU A 69 -36.56 -21.89 -1.41
CA GLU A 69 -37.99 -22.04 -1.08
C GLU A 69 -38.79 -20.80 -1.47
N SER A 70 -40.03 -20.98 -1.93
CA SER A 70 -40.83 -19.87 -2.44
C SER A 70 -41.20 -18.88 -1.33
N THR A 71 -41.07 -17.59 -1.64
CA THR A 71 -41.50 -16.48 -0.79
C THR A 71 -42.16 -15.40 -1.64
N ASP A 72 -42.94 -14.51 -1.02
CA ASP A 72 -43.59 -13.39 -1.71
C ASP A 72 -42.58 -12.50 -2.47
N VAL A 73 -41.35 -12.38 -1.97
CA VAL A 73 -40.28 -11.56 -2.59
C VAL A 73 -39.74 -12.17 -3.89
N LEU A 74 -39.76 -13.51 -4.02
CA LEU A 74 -39.36 -14.22 -5.24
C LEU A 74 -40.44 -14.17 -6.34
N ASN A 75 -41.64 -13.67 -6.04
CA ASN A 75 -42.72 -13.49 -7.01
C ASN A 75 -42.59 -12.12 -7.70
N VAL A 76 -41.53 -11.98 -8.49
CA VAL A 76 -41.19 -10.77 -9.24
C VAL A 76 -42.06 -10.55 -10.49
N ASN A 77 -42.37 -9.28 -10.78
CA ASN A 77 -42.97 -8.86 -12.06
C ASN A 77 -41.96 -8.14 -12.95
N GLU A 78 -41.19 -7.23 -12.37
CA GLU A 78 -39.98 -6.64 -12.95
C GLU A 78 -38.78 -7.31 -12.27
N CYS A 79 -37.72 -7.62 -13.01
CA CYS A 79 -36.56 -8.29 -12.43
C CYS A 79 -35.30 -8.18 -13.27
N THR A 80 -34.19 -8.51 -12.62
CA THR A 80 -32.92 -8.83 -13.27
C THR A 80 -32.38 -10.12 -12.69
N PHE A 81 -31.87 -11.01 -13.53
CA PHE A 81 -31.09 -12.17 -13.12
C PHE A 81 -29.68 -12.02 -13.67
N ALA A 82 -28.67 -12.46 -12.90
CA ALA A 82 -27.30 -12.56 -13.35
C ALA A 82 -26.61 -13.82 -12.78
N ALA A 83 -25.70 -14.41 -13.54
CA ALA A 83 -24.81 -15.49 -13.09
C ALA A 83 -23.61 -15.63 -14.02
N TRP A 84 -22.48 -16.12 -13.51
CA TRP A 84 -21.42 -16.67 -14.34
C TRP A 84 -21.71 -18.15 -14.66
N ILE A 85 -21.56 -18.55 -15.93
CA ILE A 85 -21.68 -19.95 -16.35
C ILE A 85 -20.49 -20.41 -17.17
N ASN A 86 -20.15 -21.70 -17.08
CA ASN A 86 -19.22 -22.37 -17.96
C ASN A 86 -19.84 -23.69 -18.42
N ALA A 87 -20.50 -23.67 -19.58
CA ALA A 87 -21.23 -24.83 -20.08
C ALA A 87 -20.29 -25.88 -20.69
N ASP A 88 -20.38 -27.13 -20.24
CA ASP A 88 -19.66 -28.26 -20.85
C ASP A 88 -20.28 -28.60 -22.23
N HIS A 89 -21.62 -28.58 -22.34
CA HIS A 89 -22.35 -28.71 -23.61
C HIS A 89 -23.82 -28.27 -23.54
N TRP A 90 -24.42 -27.99 -24.69
CA TRP A 90 -25.84 -27.62 -24.85
C TRP A 90 -26.72 -28.75 -25.42
N ASN A 91 -26.31 -30.01 -25.30
CA ASN A 91 -27.06 -31.15 -25.82
C ASN A 91 -28.33 -31.41 -24.98
N GLY A 92 -29.51 -31.19 -25.56
CA GLY A 92 -30.82 -31.33 -24.88
C GLY A 92 -31.29 -30.03 -24.23
N THR A 93 -32.22 -30.13 -23.28
CA THR A 93 -32.71 -28.97 -22.51
C THR A 93 -31.83 -28.76 -21.28
N ARG A 94 -31.25 -27.57 -21.11
CA ARG A 94 -30.30 -27.25 -20.02
C ARG A 94 -30.79 -26.03 -19.24
N GLN A 95 -31.31 -26.26 -18.03
CA GLN A 95 -31.88 -25.21 -17.17
C GLN A 95 -30.79 -24.50 -16.37
N ILE A 96 -30.59 -23.19 -16.56
CA ILE A 96 -29.71 -22.40 -15.68
C ILE A 96 -30.48 -21.98 -14.44
N VAL A 97 -31.61 -21.29 -14.65
CA VAL A 97 -32.46 -20.80 -13.56
C VAL A 97 -33.94 -20.86 -13.98
N GLY A 98 -34.84 -21.10 -13.03
CA GLY A 98 -36.27 -21.02 -13.31
C GLY A 98 -37.15 -20.95 -12.07
N LYS A 99 -38.34 -20.37 -12.26
CA LYS A 99 -39.48 -20.45 -11.35
C LYS A 99 -40.69 -20.90 -12.20
N SER A 100 -41.17 -22.12 -11.99
CA SER A 100 -42.32 -22.73 -12.68
C SER A 100 -42.29 -22.83 -14.23
N VAL A 101 -41.12 -22.97 -14.87
CA VAL A 101 -41.06 -23.00 -16.36
C VAL A 101 -40.96 -24.42 -16.91
N HIS A 102 -41.68 -24.67 -18.03
CA HIS A 102 -41.83 -25.91 -18.82
C HIS A 102 -43.15 -26.70 -18.66
N GLY A 103 -43.94 -26.49 -17.61
CA GLY A 103 -45.38 -26.79 -17.58
C GLY A 103 -45.83 -28.27 -17.44
N GLY A 104 -47.13 -28.53 -17.21
CA GLY A 104 -48.25 -27.58 -17.33
C GLY A 104 -49.66 -28.13 -17.03
N CYS A 105 -50.69 -27.41 -17.50
CA CYS A 105 -52.12 -27.62 -17.19
C CYS A 105 -52.58 -27.25 -15.75
N ALA A 106 -51.96 -26.24 -15.14
CA ALA A 106 -52.52 -25.52 -13.99
C ALA A 106 -52.39 -23.98 -14.06
N GLY A 107 -51.68 -23.42 -15.05
CA GLY A 107 -51.49 -21.98 -15.20
C GLY A 107 -50.57 -21.37 -14.14
N ARG A 108 -49.29 -21.78 -14.14
CA ARG A 108 -48.25 -21.18 -13.31
C ARG A 108 -47.40 -20.27 -14.18
N THR A 109 -47.20 -19.03 -13.74
CA THR A 109 -46.97 -17.89 -14.64
C THR A 109 -45.72 -17.11 -14.26
N GLN A 110 -44.54 -17.67 -14.51
CA GLN A 110 -43.24 -17.01 -14.24
C GLN A 110 -42.21 -17.22 -15.36
N TYR A 111 -40.94 -17.45 -15.04
CA TYR A 111 -39.82 -17.24 -15.96
C TYR A 111 -38.70 -18.28 -15.81
N GLY A 112 -37.88 -18.41 -16.84
CA GLY A 112 -36.73 -19.30 -16.83
C GLY A 112 -35.77 -19.06 -18.00
N LEU A 113 -34.49 -19.29 -17.72
CA LEU A 113 -33.38 -19.15 -18.67
C LEU A 113 -32.73 -20.52 -18.88
N PHE A 114 -32.73 -21.01 -20.12
CA PHE A 114 -32.32 -22.36 -20.46
C PHE A 114 -31.97 -22.50 -21.95
N SER A 115 -31.33 -23.62 -22.34
CA SER A 115 -31.24 -23.98 -23.77
C SER A 115 -32.38 -24.91 -24.19
N GLU A 116 -32.97 -24.71 -25.35
CA GLU A 116 -33.94 -25.64 -25.95
C GLU A 116 -33.82 -25.58 -27.49
N GLY A 117 -33.90 -26.72 -28.18
CA GLY A 117 -33.96 -26.75 -29.65
C GLY A 117 -32.71 -26.24 -30.40
N GLY A 118 -31.62 -25.92 -29.70
CA GLY A 118 -30.39 -25.36 -30.28
C GLY A 118 -30.23 -23.84 -30.12
N VAL A 119 -31.13 -23.18 -29.37
CA VAL A 119 -31.04 -21.76 -29.02
C VAL A 119 -30.93 -21.58 -27.50
N PHE A 120 -30.39 -20.43 -27.08
CA PHE A 120 -30.46 -19.95 -25.71
C PHE A 120 -31.75 -19.15 -25.55
N LYS A 121 -32.56 -19.49 -24.54
CA LYS A 121 -33.96 -19.08 -24.47
C LYS A 121 -34.29 -18.53 -23.09
N LEU A 122 -34.82 -17.31 -23.09
CA LEU A 122 -35.55 -16.74 -21.97
C LEU A 122 -37.04 -16.92 -22.25
N ARG A 123 -37.76 -17.55 -21.32
CA ARG A 123 -39.21 -17.74 -21.42
C ARG A 123 -39.91 -17.01 -20.29
N PHE A 124 -40.99 -16.32 -20.62
CA PHE A 124 -41.99 -15.81 -19.68
C PHE A 124 -43.34 -16.45 -19.98
N GLU A 125 -43.99 -17.00 -18.96
CA GLU A 125 -45.40 -17.39 -18.99
C GLU A 125 -46.18 -16.40 -18.11
N THR A 126 -47.06 -15.61 -18.69
CA THR A 126 -47.80 -14.52 -18.02
C THR A 126 -49.30 -14.83 -17.98
N GLU A 127 -50.10 -13.99 -17.32
CA GLU A 127 -51.56 -14.08 -17.42
C GLU A 127 -52.10 -13.90 -18.86
N SER A 128 -51.41 -13.18 -19.73
CA SER A 128 -51.87 -12.91 -21.11
C SER A 128 -51.28 -13.86 -22.16
N GLY A 129 -50.35 -14.74 -21.78
CA GLY A 129 -49.75 -15.73 -22.67
C GLY A 129 -48.26 -15.97 -22.44
N ARG A 130 -47.64 -16.70 -23.36
CA ARG A 130 -46.22 -17.05 -23.30
C ARG A 130 -45.40 -16.23 -24.31
N ALA A 131 -44.26 -15.72 -23.87
CA ALA A 131 -43.21 -15.18 -24.71
C ALA A 131 -41.93 -16.02 -24.58
N ASP A 132 -41.28 -16.26 -25.72
CA ASP A 132 -39.95 -16.86 -25.83
C ASP A 132 -39.05 -15.83 -26.52
N ILE A 133 -37.90 -15.52 -25.93
CA ILE A 133 -36.85 -14.66 -26.49
C ILE A 133 -35.64 -15.56 -26.73
N ASP A 134 -35.25 -15.70 -27.99
CA ASP A 134 -34.32 -16.74 -28.47
C ASP A 134 -33.06 -16.10 -29.07
N THR A 135 -31.89 -16.43 -28.53
CA THR A 135 -30.59 -15.96 -29.02
C THR A 135 -29.63 -17.15 -29.25
N ASP A 136 -28.46 -16.86 -29.81
CA ASP A 136 -27.42 -17.87 -30.07
C ASP A 136 -26.91 -18.49 -28.76
N LEU A 137 -26.55 -19.78 -28.79
CA LEU A 137 -26.01 -20.48 -27.62
C LEU A 137 -24.66 -19.88 -27.18
N PRO A 138 -24.46 -19.60 -25.87
CA PRO A 138 -23.17 -19.20 -25.35
C PRO A 138 -22.07 -20.23 -25.66
N PRO A 139 -20.81 -19.82 -25.80
CA PRO A 139 -19.71 -20.76 -26.04
C PRO A 139 -19.53 -21.75 -24.88
N THR A 140 -19.10 -22.96 -25.22
CA THR A 140 -18.83 -24.05 -24.25
C THR A 140 -17.37 -24.07 -23.81
N GLY A 141 -17.10 -24.37 -22.54
CA GLY A 141 -15.74 -24.51 -21.98
C GLY A 141 -15.01 -23.18 -21.76
N GLU A 142 -15.70 -22.05 -21.79
CA GLU A 142 -15.21 -20.73 -21.38
C GLU A 142 -16.29 -20.05 -20.51
N TRP A 143 -15.87 -19.26 -19.52
CA TRP A 143 -16.79 -18.54 -18.64
C TRP A 143 -17.52 -17.42 -19.39
N VAL A 144 -18.83 -17.32 -19.16
CA VAL A 144 -19.73 -16.30 -19.73
C VAL A 144 -20.62 -15.78 -18.63
N HIS A 145 -20.65 -14.46 -18.44
CA HIS A 145 -21.65 -13.82 -17.60
C HIS A 145 -22.96 -13.78 -18.38
N VAL A 146 -24.00 -14.42 -17.86
CA VAL A 146 -25.35 -14.40 -18.44
C VAL A 146 -26.25 -13.58 -17.54
N ALA A 147 -26.97 -12.64 -18.13
CA ALA A 147 -27.98 -11.88 -17.42
C ALA A 147 -29.22 -11.71 -18.29
N PHE A 148 -30.35 -11.41 -17.66
CA PHE A 148 -31.49 -10.82 -18.35
C PHE A 148 -32.14 -9.76 -17.47
N THR A 149 -32.70 -8.74 -18.10
CA THR A 149 -33.56 -7.73 -17.45
C THR A 149 -34.98 -7.88 -17.97
N ASN A 150 -35.96 -7.49 -17.16
CA ASN A 150 -37.36 -7.38 -17.52
C ASN A 150 -37.97 -6.17 -16.78
N ASP A 151 -38.41 -5.16 -17.52
CA ASP A 151 -39.05 -3.95 -16.98
C ASP A 151 -40.58 -4.04 -16.91
N GLY A 152 -41.15 -5.22 -17.22
CA GLY A 152 -42.58 -5.47 -17.20
C GLY A 152 -43.29 -5.21 -18.54
N GLU A 153 -42.64 -4.57 -19.51
CA GLU A 153 -43.09 -4.47 -20.91
C GLU A 153 -42.10 -5.16 -21.87
N THR A 154 -40.80 -5.06 -21.59
CA THR A 154 -39.68 -5.51 -22.41
C THR A 154 -38.68 -6.29 -21.57
N ALA A 155 -38.13 -7.36 -22.15
CA ALA A 155 -37.02 -8.10 -21.58
C ALA A 155 -35.85 -8.23 -22.56
N THR A 156 -34.63 -8.17 -22.03
CA THR A 156 -33.39 -8.15 -22.79
C THR A 156 -32.44 -9.20 -22.22
N ILE A 157 -31.86 -10.04 -23.09
CA ILE A 157 -30.81 -11.00 -22.72
C ILE A 157 -29.44 -10.34 -22.91
N TYR A 158 -28.56 -10.49 -21.92
CA TYR A 158 -27.18 -10.01 -21.97
C TYR A 158 -26.20 -11.18 -21.85
N LEU A 159 -25.18 -11.19 -22.71
CA LEU A 159 -24.04 -12.11 -22.62
C LEU A 159 -22.77 -11.26 -22.49
N ASN A 160 -22.07 -11.37 -21.36
CA ASN A 160 -20.94 -10.50 -20.99
C ASN A 160 -21.29 -9.00 -21.15
N ALA A 161 -22.41 -8.58 -20.57
CA ALA A 161 -22.99 -7.23 -20.64
C ALA A 161 -23.30 -6.68 -22.05
N GLU A 162 -23.07 -7.45 -23.11
CA GLU A 162 -23.58 -7.15 -24.44
C GLU A 162 -25.05 -7.59 -24.52
N ALA A 163 -25.96 -6.66 -24.79
CA ALA A 163 -27.36 -6.99 -25.09
C ALA A 163 -27.40 -7.77 -26.42
N VAL A 164 -27.85 -9.03 -26.39
CA VAL A 164 -27.81 -9.93 -27.54
C VAL A 164 -29.17 -10.20 -28.19
N GLU A 165 -30.27 -10.00 -27.47
CA GLU A 165 -31.63 -10.12 -28.00
C GLU A 165 -32.64 -9.42 -27.07
N GLU A 166 -33.73 -8.89 -27.62
CA GLU A 166 -34.78 -8.17 -26.89
C GLU A 166 -36.17 -8.61 -27.35
N GLY A 167 -37.14 -8.67 -26.43
CA GLY A 167 -38.52 -9.02 -26.76
C GLY A 167 -39.55 -8.56 -25.73
N GLY A 168 -40.77 -8.33 -26.20
CA GLY A 168 -41.87 -7.88 -25.34
C GLY A 168 -42.42 -8.99 -24.43
N VAL A 169 -42.72 -8.64 -23.18
CA VAL A 169 -43.32 -9.51 -22.17
C VAL A 169 -44.83 -9.21 -22.08
N PRO A 170 -45.73 -10.16 -22.42
CA PRO A 170 -47.16 -9.86 -22.58
C PRO A 170 -47.92 -9.78 -21.24
N GLY A 171 -47.71 -8.71 -20.48
CA GLY A 171 -48.40 -8.46 -19.22
C GLY A 171 -47.75 -9.19 -18.03
N THR A 172 -48.46 -9.24 -16.90
CA THR A 172 -47.83 -9.50 -15.60
C THR A 172 -47.50 -10.98 -15.34
N LEU A 173 -46.38 -11.19 -14.65
CA LEU A 173 -46.03 -12.48 -14.05
C LEU A 173 -46.89 -12.70 -12.80
N GLY A 174 -47.37 -13.93 -12.61
CA GLY A 174 -48.23 -14.28 -11.48
C GLY A 174 -47.44 -14.90 -10.33
N ALA A 175 -47.91 -14.68 -9.11
CA ALA A 175 -47.35 -15.30 -7.92
C ALA A 175 -47.63 -16.81 -7.88
N ASN A 176 -46.67 -17.60 -7.42
CA ASN A 176 -46.87 -19.03 -7.13
C ASN A 176 -45.96 -19.53 -6.00
N ASP A 177 -46.26 -20.74 -5.53
CA ASP A 177 -45.59 -21.39 -4.40
C ASP A 177 -44.44 -22.34 -4.83
N ASP A 178 -44.07 -22.39 -6.12
CA ASP A 178 -42.97 -23.27 -6.56
C ASP A 178 -41.61 -22.67 -6.19
N PRO A 179 -40.61 -23.49 -5.82
CA PRO A 179 -39.28 -23.00 -5.47
C PRO A 179 -38.58 -22.35 -6.67
N TRP A 180 -37.68 -21.42 -6.38
CA TRP A 180 -36.74 -20.92 -7.36
C TRP A 180 -35.58 -21.92 -7.47
N ARG A 181 -35.28 -22.37 -8.69
CA ARG A 181 -34.32 -23.45 -8.95
C ARG A 181 -33.16 -22.98 -9.81
N ILE A 182 -31.95 -23.41 -9.43
CA ILE A 182 -30.71 -23.20 -10.19
C ILE A 182 -30.17 -24.57 -10.61
N GLY A 183 -29.77 -24.70 -11.87
CA GLY A 183 -29.13 -25.89 -12.44
C GLY A 183 -30.07 -27.06 -12.79
N GLN A 184 -31.34 -27.02 -12.41
CA GLN A 184 -32.35 -28.01 -12.78
C GLN A 184 -33.75 -27.38 -12.81
N ASP A 185 -34.67 -27.90 -13.64
CA ASP A 185 -36.09 -27.54 -13.54
C ASP A 185 -36.79 -28.15 -12.29
N CYS A 186 -37.80 -27.46 -11.74
CA CYS A 186 -38.53 -27.87 -10.55
C CYS A 186 -39.46 -29.08 -10.75
N GLU A 187 -39.92 -29.37 -11.98
CA GLU A 187 -40.83 -30.49 -12.28
C GLU A 187 -40.15 -31.55 -13.18
N ARG A 188 -39.40 -31.10 -14.19
CA ARG A 188 -38.71 -31.95 -15.17
C ARG A 188 -37.26 -32.16 -14.76
N LEU A 189 -37.06 -33.08 -13.82
CA LEU A 189 -35.75 -33.44 -13.26
C LEU A 189 -34.68 -33.84 -14.30
N ASN A 190 -35.07 -34.14 -15.55
CA ASN A 190 -34.15 -34.41 -16.66
C ASN A 190 -33.67 -33.14 -17.42
N TYR A 191 -34.13 -31.93 -17.05
CA TYR A 191 -33.66 -30.66 -17.57
C TYR A 191 -32.60 -30.09 -16.63
N VAL A 192 -31.39 -30.65 -16.69
CA VAL A 192 -30.26 -30.30 -15.81
C VAL A 192 -29.22 -29.52 -16.60
N PHE A 193 -28.69 -28.43 -16.06
CA PHE A 193 -27.50 -27.76 -16.62
C PHE A 193 -26.33 -28.75 -16.74
N ALA A 194 -25.41 -28.50 -17.67
CA ALA A 194 -24.20 -29.30 -17.81
C ALA A 194 -23.01 -28.35 -17.92
N GLY A 195 -22.27 -28.19 -16.81
CA GLY A 195 -21.25 -27.17 -16.66
C GLY A 195 -21.08 -26.71 -15.21
N ILE A 196 -20.52 -25.51 -15.03
CA ILE A 196 -20.34 -24.84 -13.73
C ILE A 196 -21.19 -23.57 -13.72
N ILE A 197 -21.83 -23.25 -12.58
CA ILE A 197 -22.55 -21.98 -12.35
C ILE A 197 -21.98 -21.32 -11.09
N ASP A 198 -21.84 -20.00 -11.13
CA ASP A 198 -21.16 -19.16 -10.15
C ASP A 198 -21.84 -17.79 -10.02
N GLU A 199 -21.66 -17.09 -8.90
CA GLU A 199 -22.12 -15.71 -8.62
C GLU A 199 -23.60 -15.43 -8.97
N VAL A 200 -24.52 -16.25 -8.45
CA VAL A 200 -25.94 -16.21 -8.86
C VAL A 200 -26.72 -15.14 -8.12
N SER A 201 -27.34 -14.22 -8.86
CA SER A 201 -27.98 -13.02 -8.31
C SER A 201 -29.36 -12.74 -8.92
N LEU A 202 -30.27 -12.17 -8.12
CA LEU A 202 -31.62 -11.79 -8.55
C LEU A 202 -32.03 -10.44 -7.95
N TRP A 203 -32.58 -9.54 -8.77
CA TRP A 203 -33.16 -8.26 -8.38
C TRP A 203 -34.66 -8.19 -8.70
N ASN A 204 -35.42 -7.38 -7.96
CA ASN A 204 -36.85 -7.07 -8.17
C ASN A 204 -37.11 -5.87 -9.09
N ARG A 205 -36.09 -5.44 -9.85
CA ARG A 205 -36.14 -4.35 -10.83
C ARG A 205 -35.32 -4.71 -12.07
N ALA A 206 -35.61 -4.05 -13.20
CA ALA A 206 -34.67 -4.01 -14.31
C ALA A 206 -33.44 -3.16 -13.93
N LEU A 207 -32.24 -3.72 -14.09
CA LEU A 207 -30.99 -2.96 -14.10
C LEU A 207 -30.83 -2.28 -15.47
N SER A 208 -30.22 -1.11 -15.49
CA SER A 208 -29.79 -0.45 -16.73
C SER A 208 -28.61 -1.19 -17.39
N ALA A 209 -28.36 -0.94 -18.67
CA ALA A 209 -27.22 -1.55 -19.37
C ALA A 209 -25.86 -1.16 -18.75
N ASP A 210 -25.75 0.03 -18.16
CA ASP A 210 -24.57 0.46 -17.40
C ASP A 210 -24.44 -0.33 -16.08
N GLU A 211 -25.54 -0.57 -15.35
CA GLU A 211 -25.54 -1.42 -14.15
C GLU A 211 -25.24 -2.89 -14.47
N ILE A 212 -25.71 -3.42 -15.60
CA ILE A 212 -25.35 -4.76 -16.09
C ILE A 212 -23.87 -4.83 -16.49
N ALA A 213 -23.28 -3.74 -16.98
CA ALA A 213 -21.85 -3.65 -17.22
C ALA A 213 -21.07 -3.60 -15.90
N ASP A 214 -21.53 -2.83 -14.90
CA ASP A 214 -20.93 -2.80 -13.56
C ASP A 214 -20.87 -4.21 -12.94
N LEU A 215 -21.88 -5.08 -13.13
CA LEU A 215 -21.84 -6.48 -12.67
C LEU A 215 -20.68 -7.34 -13.23
N LEU A 216 -20.10 -6.99 -14.38
CA LEU A 216 -18.87 -7.66 -14.86
C LEU A 216 -17.60 -7.21 -14.13
N TYR A 217 -17.64 -5.99 -13.60
CA TYR A 217 -16.50 -5.28 -13.02
C TYR A 217 -16.61 -5.14 -11.50
N ASP A 218 -17.70 -5.62 -10.91
CA ASP A 218 -17.88 -5.81 -9.48
C ASP A 218 -17.04 -7.00 -8.98
N GLU A 219 -15.73 -6.90 -9.19
CA GLU A 219 -14.88 -7.05 -8.02
C GLU A 219 -15.41 -6.06 -6.99
N VAL A 220 -16.21 -6.56 -6.03
CA VAL A 220 -16.80 -5.83 -4.88
C VAL A 220 -15.74 -5.05 -4.06
N TYR A 221 -14.45 -5.16 -4.42
CA TYR A 221 -13.30 -4.49 -3.80
C TYR A 221 -12.22 -3.99 -4.79
N GLY A 222 -12.58 -3.37 -5.93
CA GLY A 222 -11.64 -2.84 -6.93
C GLY A 222 -11.37 -1.31 -6.86
N TYR A 223 -10.22 -0.88 -6.32
CA TYR A 223 -9.72 0.49 -6.57
C TYR A 223 -9.20 0.58 -8.01
N LEU A 224 -9.67 1.56 -8.79
CA LEU A 224 -9.06 1.89 -10.08
C LEU A 224 -7.54 2.09 -9.91
N PRO A 225 -6.68 1.37 -10.67
CA PRO A 225 -5.25 1.60 -10.68
C PRO A 225 -4.94 3.07 -10.99
N THR A 226 -3.92 3.64 -10.35
CA THR A 226 -3.63 5.09 -10.43
C THR A 226 -3.53 5.62 -11.86
N HIS A 227 -3.06 4.81 -12.81
CA HIS A 227 -2.98 5.19 -14.22
C HIS A 227 -4.36 5.26 -14.90
N GLU A 228 -5.23 4.26 -14.70
CA GLU A 228 -6.62 4.26 -15.18
C GLU A 228 -7.42 5.43 -14.60
N TYR A 229 -7.33 5.65 -13.28
CA TYR A 229 -7.98 6.80 -12.64
C TYR A 229 -7.52 8.14 -13.25
N LEU A 230 -6.21 8.30 -13.49
CA LEU A 230 -5.69 9.53 -14.10
C LEU A 230 -6.11 9.67 -15.57
N MET A 231 -6.18 8.58 -16.33
CA MET A 231 -6.72 8.57 -17.69
C MET A 231 -8.17 9.05 -17.69
N GLU A 232 -8.99 8.58 -16.75
CA GLU A 232 -10.36 9.06 -16.57
C GLU A 232 -10.43 10.55 -16.14
N GLN A 233 -9.53 11.02 -15.27
CA GLN A 233 -9.47 12.46 -14.94
C GLN A 233 -9.10 13.33 -16.16
N LEU A 234 -8.32 12.82 -17.13
CA LEU A 234 -8.05 13.56 -18.37
C LEU A 234 -9.31 13.72 -19.24
N ASN A 235 -10.23 12.75 -19.24
CA ASN A 235 -11.54 12.86 -19.88
C ASN A 235 -12.37 13.99 -19.23
N VAL A 236 -12.45 14.03 -17.89
CA VAL A 236 -13.14 15.09 -17.14
C VAL A 236 -12.52 16.48 -17.42
N LEU A 237 -11.19 16.55 -17.61
CA LEU A 237 -10.47 17.77 -18.00
C LEU A 237 -10.66 18.17 -19.47
N GLY A 238 -11.47 17.44 -20.24
CA GLY A 238 -11.83 17.73 -21.63
C GLY A 238 -10.76 17.33 -22.64
N CYS A 239 -10.05 16.22 -22.41
CA CYS A 239 -9.27 15.55 -23.45
C CYS A 239 -10.19 14.61 -24.25
N GLU A 240 -10.16 14.75 -25.58
CA GLU A 240 -11.03 14.06 -26.55
C GLU A 240 -10.44 12.73 -27.04
N LEU A 241 -9.17 12.49 -26.75
CA LEU A 241 -8.51 11.19 -26.94
C LEU A 241 -7.57 10.96 -25.76
N VAL A 242 -7.86 9.96 -24.93
CA VAL A 242 -7.02 9.60 -23.78
C VAL A 242 -6.27 8.31 -24.10
N LEU A 243 -4.96 8.31 -23.90
CA LEU A 243 -4.06 7.18 -24.11
C LEU A 243 -3.25 6.88 -22.86
N GLY A 244 -3.01 5.60 -22.60
CA GLY A 244 -2.03 5.12 -21.63
C GLY A 244 -0.80 4.55 -22.35
N TYR A 245 0.36 4.57 -21.70
CA TYR A 245 1.58 3.92 -22.19
C TYR A 245 2.42 3.37 -21.04
N ASN A 246 2.89 2.14 -21.18
CA ASN A 246 3.98 1.58 -20.39
C ASN A 246 4.77 0.56 -21.24
N SER A 247 5.88 0.04 -20.72
CA SER A 247 6.75 -0.90 -21.44
C SER A 247 6.07 -2.25 -21.73
N SER A 248 5.33 -2.80 -20.76
CA SER A 248 4.77 -4.15 -20.84
C SER A 248 3.50 -4.24 -21.69
N GLN A 249 2.71 -3.16 -21.76
CA GLN A 249 1.42 -3.10 -22.46
C GLN A 249 1.46 -2.28 -23.76
N GLY A 250 2.52 -1.50 -24.00
CA GLY A 250 2.55 -0.54 -25.09
C GLY A 250 1.52 0.58 -24.92
N ILE A 251 1.06 1.18 -26.04
CA ILE A 251 -0.04 2.15 -25.99
C ILE A 251 -1.36 1.40 -25.80
N HIS A 252 -2.13 1.81 -24.80
CA HIS A 252 -3.46 1.27 -24.50
C HIS A 252 -4.49 2.41 -24.35
N LEU A 253 -5.77 2.03 -24.37
CA LEU A 253 -6.91 2.90 -24.09
C LEU A 253 -7.43 2.59 -22.67
N PRO A 254 -8.12 3.52 -21.99
CA PRO A 254 -8.69 3.24 -20.67
C PRO A 254 -9.73 2.14 -20.76
N ASN A 255 -9.82 1.28 -19.74
CA ASN A 255 -10.73 0.13 -19.75
C ASN A 255 -12.19 0.49 -19.37
N ILE A 256 -12.48 1.76 -19.08
CA ILE A 256 -13.69 2.21 -18.38
C ILE A 256 -14.66 2.97 -19.31
N GLY A 257 -15.96 2.65 -19.19
CA GLY A 257 -17.09 3.48 -19.61
C GLY A 257 -17.06 3.96 -21.08
N ARG A 258 -17.24 5.28 -21.28
CA ARG A 258 -17.47 5.94 -22.58
C ARG A 258 -16.41 5.63 -23.66
N TRP A 259 -15.21 5.21 -23.26
CA TRP A 259 -14.13 4.87 -24.19
C TRP A 259 -14.28 3.48 -24.81
N GLN A 260 -15.02 2.55 -24.21
CA GLN A 260 -15.37 1.27 -24.85
C GLN A 260 -16.20 1.49 -26.13
N ALA A 261 -17.12 2.47 -26.12
CA ALA A 261 -17.85 2.88 -27.32
C ALA A 261 -16.92 3.46 -28.41
N THR A 262 -15.87 4.19 -28.02
CA THR A 262 -14.87 4.75 -28.95
C THR A 262 -13.95 3.66 -29.51
N GLN A 263 -13.50 2.72 -28.66
CA GLN A 263 -12.75 1.51 -29.05
C GLN A 263 -13.52 0.72 -30.12
N LYS A 264 -14.80 0.45 -29.84
CA LYS A 264 -15.78 -0.21 -30.72
C LYS A 264 -15.97 0.55 -32.05
N MET A 265 -16.19 1.86 -32.02
CA MET A 265 -16.33 2.73 -33.20
C MET A 265 -15.07 2.71 -34.10
N LEU A 266 -13.88 2.62 -33.51
CA LEU A 266 -12.61 2.56 -34.23
C LEU A 266 -12.28 1.16 -34.78
N GLY A 267 -13.05 0.14 -34.41
CA GLY A 267 -12.76 -1.27 -34.69
C GLY A 267 -11.56 -1.82 -33.90
N VAL A 268 -11.25 -1.19 -32.76
CA VAL A 268 -10.20 -1.59 -31.81
C VAL A 268 -10.86 -2.32 -30.64
N VAL A 269 -11.50 -3.46 -30.93
CA VAL A 269 -12.09 -4.31 -29.89
C VAL A 269 -10.96 -4.99 -29.11
N PRO A 270 -10.87 -4.83 -27.77
CA PRO A 270 -9.88 -5.56 -26.98
C PRO A 270 -10.12 -7.06 -27.09
N LYS A 271 -9.11 -7.79 -27.58
CA LYS A 271 -9.07 -9.24 -27.44
C LYS A 271 -8.51 -9.54 -26.06
N TYR A 272 -9.36 -10.08 -25.18
CA TYR A 272 -8.93 -10.63 -23.89
C TYR A 272 -7.88 -11.74 -24.09
N GLU A 273 -6.61 -11.37 -23.97
CA GLU A 273 -5.50 -12.23 -23.57
C GLU A 273 -5.17 -11.91 -22.11
N LYS A 274 -4.67 -12.88 -21.34
CA LYS A 274 -4.64 -12.87 -19.85
C LYS A 274 -3.76 -11.80 -19.18
N THR A 275 -3.31 -10.79 -19.90
CA THR A 275 -2.38 -9.75 -19.46
C THR A 275 -2.88 -8.31 -19.69
N GLY A 276 -4.00 -8.11 -20.39
CA GLY A 276 -4.52 -6.77 -20.70
C GLY A 276 -3.60 -5.93 -21.62
N VAL A 277 -2.70 -6.56 -22.36
CA VAL A 277 -1.67 -5.91 -23.19
C VAL A 277 -2.17 -5.66 -24.62
N PHE A 278 -2.05 -4.44 -25.14
CA PHE A 278 -2.35 -4.10 -26.54
C PHE A 278 -1.09 -4.16 -27.43
N HIS A 279 -1.01 -5.17 -28.31
CA HIS A 279 0.00 -5.20 -29.38
C HIS A 279 -0.52 -4.60 -30.70
N PHE A 280 0.00 -3.45 -31.11
CA PHE A 280 -0.24 -2.89 -32.45
C PHE A 280 0.53 -3.68 -33.53
N GLN A 281 -0.08 -4.74 -34.08
CA GLN A 281 0.61 -5.68 -34.97
C GLN A 281 1.16 -5.11 -36.30
N SER A 282 0.87 -3.86 -36.71
CA SER A 282 1.60 -3.19 -37.80
C SER A 282 1.38 -1.66 -37.90
N ILE A 283 2.25 -0.97 -38.65
CA ILE A 283 2.07 0.42 -39.14
C ILE A 283 0.73 0.60 -39.86
N ALA A 284 0.37 -0.36 -40.72
CA ALA A 284 -0.79 -0.24 -41.60
C ALA A 284 -2.10 -0.20 -40.80
N THR A 285 -2.19 -0.99 -39.73
CA THR A 285 -3.37 -1.06 -38.86
C THR A 285 -3.58 0.26 -38.11
N TRP A 286 -2.52 0.84 -37.52
CA TRP A 286 -2.61 2.11 -36.79
C TRP A 286 -2.93 3.30 -37.71
N LEU A 287 -2.33 3.34 -38.91
CA LEU A 287 -2.67 4.35 -39.92
C LEU A 287 -4.11 4.19 -40.45
N GLN A 288 -4.65 2.96 -40.50
CA GLN A 288 -6.07 2.74 -40.80
C GLN A 288 -6.97 3.22 -39.66
N THR A 289 -6.62 2.98 -38.40
CA THR A 289 -7.38 3.51 -37.25
C THR A 289 -7.40 5.04 -37.22
N LEU A 290 -6.27 5.70 -37.48
CA LEU A 290 -6.23 7.17 -37.58
C LEU A 290 -6.98 7.72 -38.81
N ARG A 291 -6.92 7.04 -39.96
CA ARG A 291 -7.75 7.42 -41.11
C ARG A 291 -9.23 7.24 -40.84
N ARG A 292 -9.64 6.17 -40.14
CA ARG A 292 -11.03 6.01 -39.68
C ARG A 292 -11.46 7.12 -38.73
N PHE A 293 -10.57 7.58 -37.85
CA PHE A 293 -10.83 8.75 -37.00
C PHE A 293 -11.08 10.01 -37.84
N GLN A 294 -10.26 10.26 -38.87
CA GLN A 294 -10.41 11.38 -39.80
C GLN A 294 -11.64 11.26 -40.72
N GLU A 295 -11.95 10.05 -41.18
CA GLU A 295 -13.09 9.73 -42.06
C GLU A 295 -14.44 9.75 -41.30
N ALA A 296 -14.44 9.45 -39.99
CA ALA A 296 -15.62 9.54 -39.14
C ALA A 296 -16.01 11.00 -38.82
N GLU A 297 -15.05 11.90 -38.62
CA GLU A 297 -15.30 13.34 -38.43
C GLU A 297 -15.90 14.01 -39.69
N ASP A 298 -15.43 13.63 -40.87
CA ASP A 298 -15.81 14.29 -42.13
C ASP A 298 -17.16 13.77 -42.71
N ALA A 299 -17.82 12.78 -42.09
CA ALA A 299 -18.96 12.04 -42.69
C ALA A 299 -20.38 12.48 -42.27
N ASN A 300 -20.65 12.85 -41.00
CA ASN A 300 -21.95 13.44 -40.60
C ASN A 300 -21.97 14.00 -39.16
N PRO A 301 -22.60 15.15 -38.88
CA PRO A 301 -22.85 15.64 -37.52
C PRO A 301 -24.29 15.35 -37.05
N VAL A 302 -24.61 14.09 -36.70
CA VAL A 302 -25.90 13.69 -36.12
C VAL A 302 -25.70 12.59 -35.06
N GLU A 303 -26.54 12.60 -34.03
CA GLU A 303 -26.52 11.70 -32.86
C GLU A 303 -27.02 10.26 -33.15
N HIS A 304 -26.74 9.36 -32.19
CA HIS A 304 -27.27 8.01 -31.92
C HIS A 304 -26.61 6.71 -32.50
N GLU A 305 -26.38 5.80 -31.53
CA GLU A 305 -26.53 4.33 -31.49
C GLU A 305 -25.65 3.33 -32.30
N VAL A 306 -24.81 2.62 -31.53
CA VAL A 306 -24.59 1.14 -31.41
C VAL A 306 -24.52 0.22 -32.64
N ASP A 307 -23.40 -0.54 -32.77
CA ASP A 307 -23.36 -2.01 -32.99
C ASP A 307 -21.94 -2.59 -32.65
N PRO A 308 -21.79 -3.67 -31.85
CA PRO A 308 -20.52 -4.37 -31.57
C PRO A 308 -20.36 -5.77 -32.20
N GLN A 309 -19.86 -5.93 -33.44
CA GLN A 309 -19.40 -7.27 -33.87
C GLN A 309 -18.08 -7.29 -34.67
N VAL A 310 -16.92 -7.35 -33.99
CA VAL A 310 -15.74 -8.18 -34.41
C VAL A 310 -14.92 -8.69 -33.19
N ALA A 311 -15.43 -9.72 -32.53
CA ALA A 311 -14.74 -11.01 -32.33
C ALA A 311 -13.22 -11.10 -31.93
N ARG A 312 -13.01 -11.40 -30.64
CA ARG A 312 -12.51 -12.70 -30.10
C ARG A 312 -11.02 -13.15 -30.20
N ARG A 313 -10.55 -13.74 -29.07
CA ARG A 313 -9.55 -14.86 -28.90
C ARG A 313 -8.04 -14.54 -29.12
N ARG A 314 -7.03 -15.07 -28.38
CA ARG A 314 -6.91 -16.07 -27.25
C ARG A 314 -5.41 -16.17 -26.80
N ILE A 315 -4.93 -16.53 -25.59
CA ILE A 315 -5.44 -17.31 -24.42
C ILE A 315 -4.54 -17.17 -23.12
N ASN A 316 -4.71 -18.09 -22.14
CA ASN A 316 -3.98 -18.48 -20.90
C ASN A 316 -2.45 -18.24 -20.80
N ALA A 317 -1.86 -17.96 -19.62
CA ALA A 317 -1.67 -18.87 -18.45
C ALA A 317 -1.33 -18.09 -17.13
N THR A 318 -2.00 -18.34 -15.99
CA THR A 318 -1.59 -19.25 -14.87
C THR A 318 -0.62 -18.63 -13.85
N LEU A 319 -0.99 -18.58 -12.56
CA LEU A 319 -0.15 -19.00 -11.41
C LEU A 319 -0.91 -19.01 -10.08
N ALA A 320 -0.56 -19.96 -9.22
CA ALA A 320 -0.94 -20.03 -7.82
C ALA A 320 0.29 -19.76 -6.95
N PHE A 321 0.07 -19.31 -5.71
CA PHE A 321 1.03 -19.32 -4.59
C PHE A 321 2.52 -19.15 -4.95
N ASP A 322 2.85 -17.93 -5.37
CA ASP A 322 4.11 -17.31 -4.98
C ASP A 322 3.90 -15.78 -5.02
N LYS A 323 4.27 -15.07 -3.96
CA LYS A 323 4.52 -13.61 -4.01
C LYS A 323 5.96 -13.29 -3.58
N PRO A 324 6.98 -13.78 -4.30
CA PRO A 324 8.17 -12.97 -4.49
C PRO A 324 7.75 -11.68 -5.21
N HIS A 325 8.48 -10.60 -4.96
CA HIS A 325 8.34 -9.36 -5.72
C HIS A 325 9.02 -9.50 -7.09
N GLU A 326 8.42 -10.30 -7.98
CA GLU A 326 8.84 -10.40 -9.38
C GLU A 326 7.61 -10.35 -10.29
N ASP A 327 7.51 -9.29 -11.10
CA ASP A 327 6.59 -9.29 -12.24
C ASP A 327 6.97 -10.45 -13.17
N PRO A 328 6.00 -11.28 -13.63
CA PRO A 328 6.31 -12.38 -14.53
C PRO A 328 6.81 -11.83 -15.87
N VAL A 329 8.12 -11.95 -16.11
CA VAL A 329 8.77 -11.56 -17.36
C VAL A 329 8.29 -12.44 -18.50
N MET A 330 7.18 -12.04 -19.14
CA MET A 330 6.83 -12.47 -20.48
C MET A 330 7.58 -11.60 -21.50
N HIS A 331 8.59 -12.18 -22.15
CA HIS A 331 9.30 -11.52 -23.24
C HIS A 331 8.45 -11.46 -24.52
N ILE A 332 7.83 -10.31 -24.77
CA ILE A 332 7.38 -9.85 -26.10
C ILE A 332 7.74 -8.34 -26.19
N ASP A 333 8.25 -7.86 -27.33
CA ASP A 333 9.07 -6.63 -27.47
C ASP A 333 8.50 -5.35 -26.77
N PRO A 334 9.14 -4.85 -25.67
CA PRO A 334 8.60 -3.77 -24.84
C PRO A 334 9.33 -2.41 -24.98
N ALA A 335 10.25 -2.24 -25.92
CA ALA A 335 11.08 -1.04 -26.05
C ALA A 335 10.44 0.06 -26.93
N PRO A 336 10.60 1.36 -26.60
CA PRO A 336 10.05 2.45 -27.41
C PRO A 336 10.78 2.60 -28.76
N SER A 337 10.20 2.04 -29.82
CA SER A 337 10.78 2.09 -31.17
C SER A 337 10.68 3.48 -31.82
N GLU A 338 11.52 3.74 -32.85
CA GLU A 338 11.39 4.95 -33.68
C GLU A 338 9.98 5.12 -34.26
N GLU A 339 9.36 4.01 -34.62
CA GLU A 339 8.00 3.98 -35.14
C GLU A 339 6.98 4.49 -34.10
N LEU A 340 7.06 4.02 -32.85
CA LEU A 340 6.21 4.49 -31.75
C LEU A 340 6.37 6.00 -31.49
N LYS A 341 7.61 6.47 -31.53
CA LYS A 341 7.98 7.88 -31.38
C LYS A 341 7.42 8.75 -32.51
N GLU A 342 7.57 8.35 -33.77
CA GLU A 342 6.99 9.05 -34.92
C GLU A 342 5.45 9.10 -34.82
N ARG A 343 4.82 8.00 -34.44
CA ARG A 343 3.37 7.87 -34.23
C ARG A 343 2.85 8.88 -33.19
N LEU A 344 3.41 8.88 -31.97
CA LEU A 344 3.02 9.80 -30.90
C LEU A 344 3.30 11.27 -31.26
N ASN A 345 4.44 11.53 -31.91
CA ASN A 345 4.81 12.89 -32.33
C ASN A 345 3.94 13.43 -33.47
N HIS A 346 3.44 12.57 -34.35
CA HIS A 346 2.43 12.95 -35.35
C HIS A 346 1.09 13.28 -34.67
N LEU A 347 0.63 12.39 -33.78
CA LEU A 347 -0.64 12.50 -33.05
C LEU A 347 -0.73 13.79 -32.20
N LEU A 348 0.30 14.11 -31.43
CA LEU A 348 0.40 15.36 -30.66
C LEU A 348 0.53 16.64 -31.52
N ARG A 349 0.70 16.51 -32.83
CA ARG A 349 0.78 17.63 -33.79
C ARG A 349 -0.42 17.70 -34.74
N GLN A 350 -1.48 16.91 -34.53
CA GLN A 350 -2.71 17.01 -35.32
C GLN A 350 -3.59 18.17 -34.83
N ASP A 351 -4.29 18.83 -35.77
CA ASP A 351 -4.99 20.11 -35.52
C ASP A 351 -6.38 19.99 -34.87
N ARG A 352 -6.93 18.78 -34.76
CA ARG A 352 -8.37 18.58 -34.50
C ARG A 352 -8.73 18.07 -33.10
N VAL A 353 -7.87 17.27 -32.44
CA VAL A 353 -8.23 16.50 -31.23
C VAL A 353 -7.35 16.85 -30.05
N ARG A 354 -7.93 17.15 -28.88
CA ARG A 354 -7.20 17.40 -27.64
C ARG A 354 -6.80 16.11 -26.94
N VAL A 355 -5.58 15.66 -27.22
CA VAL A 355 -4.97 14.45 -26.61
C VAL A 355 -4.67 14.62 -25.12
N GLY A 356 -5.01 13.59 -24.34
CA GLY A 356 -4.46 13.27 -23.02
C GLY A 356 -3.60 12.01 -23.09
N LEU A 357 -2.44 12.00 -22.45
CA LEU A 357 -1.52 10.86 -22.44
C LEU A 357 -1.00 10.60 -21.01
N VAL A 358 -1.08 9.36 -20.54
CA VAL A 358 -0.50 8.92 -19.26
C VAL A 358 0.61 7.91 -19.53
N ILE A 359 1.85 8.29 -19.23
CA ILE A 359 3.02 7.41 -19.30
C ILE A 359 3.29 6.89 -17.89
N ASN A 360 3.22 5.58 -17.70
CA ASN A 360 3.53 4.90 -16.44
C ASN A 360 4.92 4.25 -16.47
N PHE A 361 5.52 4.05 -15.29
CA PHE A 361 6.88 3.51 -15.12
C PHE A 361 7.95 4.26 -15.94
N LEU A 362 7.97 5.60 -15.85
CA LEU A 362 8.91 6.46 -16.58
C LEU A 362 10.38 6.05 -16.38
N GLU A 363 10.72 5.49 -15.22
CA GLU A 363 12.02 4.89 -14.87
C GLU A 363 12.52 3.85 -15.87
N GLN A 364 11.62 3.14 -16.57
CA GLN A 364 12.00 2.14 -17.57
C GLN A 364 12.23 2.76 -18.97
N LEU A 365 11.80 4.00 -19.17
CA LEU A 365 11.73 4.68 -20.47
C LEU A 365 12.73 5.83 -20.60
N ALA A 366 13.02 6.51 -19.48
CA ALA A 366 14.04 7.52 -19.35
C ALA A 366 14.81 7.32 -18.03
N PRO A 367 15.49 6.17 -17.83
CA PRO A 367 16.20 5.85 -16.60
C PRO A 367 17.34 6.83 -16.31
N ASN A 368 17.63 7.01 -15.01
CA ASN A 368 18.89 7.54 -14.52
C ASN A 368 20.02 6.49 -14.63
N ASP A 369 19.69 5.21 -14.43
CA ASP A 369 20.61 4.09 -14.60
C ASP A 369 20.07 3.10 -15.65
N PRO A 370 20.77 2.89 -16.80
CA PRO A 370 20.29 2.02 -17.86
C PRO A 370 19.99 0.57 -17.44
N SER A 371 20.56 0.07 -16.32
CA SER A 371 20.25 -1.28 -15.82
C SER A 371 18.79 -1.44 -15.35
N LEU A 372 18.05 -0.34 -15.18
CA LEU A 372 16.63 -0.33 -14.82
C LEU A 372 15.69 -0.63 -16.00
N SER A 373 16.23 -0.78 -17.22
CA SER A 373 15.45 -1.09 -18.43
C SER A 373 16.09 -2.21 -19.25
N SER A 374 15.26 -3.00 -19.92
CA SER A 374 15.68 -4.01 -20.90
C SER A 374 15.86 -3.45 -22.32
N ALA A 375 15.50 -2.18 -22.55
CA ALA A 375 15.64 -1.51 -23.84
C ALA A 375 17.09 -1.11 -24.16
N SER A 376 17.39 -0.85 -25.43
CA SER A 376 18.73 -0.40 -25.84
C SER A 376 19.02 1.03 -25.35
N ASN A 377 20.26 1.31 -24.95
CA ASN A 377 20.70 2.67 -24.55
C ASN A 377 20.37 3.74 -25.60
N ASP A 378 20.44 3.36 -26.87
CA ASP A 378 20.15 4.20 -28.02
C ASP A 378 18.67 4.61 -28.05
N ASP A 379 17.75 3.65 -27.84
CA ASP A 379 16.31 3.91 -27.86
C ASP A 379 15.86 4.68 -26.60
N LEU A 380 16.46 4.37 -25.44
CA LEU A 380 16.26 5.11 -24.19
C LEU A 380 16.66 6.60 -24.35
N GLN A 381 17.84 6.88 -24.91
CA GLN A 381 18.26 8.26 -25.19
C GLN A 381 17.31 8.96 -26.16
N ARG A 382 16.80 8.27 -27.19
CA ARG A 382 15.88 8.85 -28.17
C ARG A 382 14.50 9.13 -27.56
N PHE A 383 13.98 8.26 -26.69
CA PHE A 383 12.71 8.49 -26.01
C PHE A 383 12.81 9.63 -24.98
N PHE A 384 13.89 9.66 -24.18
CA PHE A 384 14.22 10.78 -23.30
C PHE A 384 14.26 12.12 -24.07
N ASN A 385 14.99 12.17 -25.19
CA ASN A 385 15.04 13.37 -26.05
C ASN A 385 13.65 13.73 -26.61
N GLN A 386 12.80 12.74 -26.92
CA GLN A 386 11.45 12.99 -27.42
C GLN A 386 10.54 13.64 -26.36
N ILE A 387 10.62 13.20 -25.11
CA ILE A 387 9.88 13.82 -23.98
C ILE A 387 10.31 15.29 -23.83
N GLN A 388 11.63 15.57 -23.86
CA GLN A 388 12.13 16.95 -23.78
C GLN A 388 11.68 17.81 -24.96
N ASN A 389 11.63 17.24 -26.17
CA ASN A 389 11.10 17.90 -27.36
C ASN A 389 9.61 18.23 -27.19
N TRP A 390 8.77 17.30 -26.71
CA TRP A 390 7.35 17.56 -26.48
C TRP A 390 7.09 18.66 -25.45
N ALA A 391 7.85 18.67 -24.34
CA ALA A 391 7.76 19.73 -23.33
C ALA A 391 8.13 21.12 -23.90
N SER A 392 9.05 21.16 -24.87
CA SER A 392 9.55 22.40 -25.49
C SER A 392 8.75 22.86 -26.71
N ASP A 393 7.86 22.02 -27.28
CA ASP A 393 7.17 22.29 -28.54
C ASP A 393 5.98 23.27 -28.33
N LEU A 394 6.12 24.47 -28.90
CA LEU A 394 5.11 25.53 -28.80
C LEU A 394 3.77 25.17 -29.44
N GLU A 395 3.74 24.31 -30.47
CA GLU A 395 2.49 23.90 -31.11
C GLU A 395 1.73 22.90 -30.25
N ILE A 396 2.43 21.94 -29.64
CA ILE A 396 1.85 21.00 -28.67
C ILE A 396 1.28 21.77 -27.46
N ARG A 397 2.03 22.76 -26.95
CA ARG A 397 1.59 23.61 -25.82
C ARG A 397 0.35 24.46 -26.14
N LYS A 398 0.27 25.06 -27.34
CA LYS A 398 -0.91 25.87 -27.76
C LYS A 398 -2.21 25.05 -27.77
N ARG A 399 -2.12 23.76 -28.11
CA ARG A 399 -3.25 22.83 -28.26
C ARG A 399 -3.79 22.31 -26.92
N LYS A 400 -3.15 22.65 -25.80
CA LYS A 400 -3.55 22.23 -24.44
C LYS A 400 -3.63 20.71 -24.26
N HIS A 401 -2.79 19.97 -24.99
CA HIS A 401 -2.56 18.55 -24.69
C HIS A 401 -2.07 18.39 -23.25
N ILE A 402 -2.46 17.31 -22.59
CA ILE A 402 -1.98 16.99 -21.24
C ILE A 402 -1.20 15.69 -21.31
N ILE A 403 0.06 15.73 -20.91
CA ILE A 403 0.92 14.56 -20.79
C ILE A 403 1.28 14.41 -19.32
N LEU A 404 0.85 13.32 -18.70
CA LEU A 404 1.19 12.95 -17.33
C LEU A 404 2.31 11.89 -17.39
N LEU A 405 3.40 12.14 -16.68
CA LEU A 405 4.52 11.22 -16.55
C LEU A 405 4.53 10.70 -15.11
N LEU A 406 4.40 9.39 -14.93
CA LEU A 406 4.34 8.74 -13.62
C LEU A 406 5.61 7.92 -13.37
N THR A 407 6.15 8.05 -12.17
CA THR A 407 7.30 7.28 -11.68
C THR A 407 7.11 6.94 -10.22
N HIS A 408 7.63 5.79 -9.77
CA HIS A 408 7.64 5.46 -8.35
C HIS A 408 8.71 6.24 -7.56
N ASN A 409 9.80 6.66 -8.20
CA ASN A 409 10.87 7.42 -7.54
C ASN A 409 11.62 8.32 -8.53
N THR A 410 11.69 9.61 -8.21
CA THR A 410 12.34 10.63 -9.06
C THR A 410 13.86 10.45 -9.22
N PHE A 411 14.50 9.59 -8.41
CA PHE A 411 15.91 9.21 -8.58
C PHE A 411 16.15 8.17 -9.67
N ASP A 412 15.11 7.43 -10.08
CA ASP A 412 15.21 6.41 -11.11
C ASP A 412 15.06 6.97 -12.52
N ILE A 413 14.63 8.23 -12.64
CA ILE A 413 14.44 8.93 -13.92
C ILE A 413 15.59 9.90 -14.19
N HIS A 414 15.90 10.10 -15.46
CA HIS A 414 17.04 10.89 -15.91
C HIS A 414 16.97 12.34 -15.35
N PRO A 415 18.01 12.85 -14.67
CA PRO A 415 17.95 14.13 -13.93
C PRO A 415 17.50 15.35 -14.76
N ASN A 416 17.83 15.38 -16.06
CA ASN A 416 17.37 16.43 -16.98
C ASN A 416 15.84 16.47 -17.20
N LEU A 417 15.06 15.50 -16.70
CA LEU A 417 13.60 15.61 -16.62
C LEU A 417 13.16 16.33 -15.35
N THR A 418 13.76 16.04 -14.19
CA THR A 418 13.37 16.62 -12.89
C THR A 418 13.79 18.07 -12.72
N VAL A 419 14.85 18.52 -13.40
CA VAL A 419 15.27 19.94 -13.42
C VAL A 419 14.67 20.75 -14.58
N ASN A 420 13.85 20.15 -15.45
CA ASN A 420 13.27 20.85 -16.59
C ASN A 420 12.06 21.70 -16.14
N PRO A 421 12.10 23.05 -16.26
CA PRO A 421 10.99 23.90 -15.82
C PRO A 421 9.70 23.71 -16.63
N GLU A 422 9.77 23.10 -17.82
CA GLU A 422 8.59 22.78 -18.65
C GLU A 422 7.97 21.42 -18.31
N ILE A 423 8.61 20.63 -17.43
CA ILE A 423 8.08 19.36 -16.89
C ILE A 423 7.93 19.54 -15.37
N PRO A 424 6.83 20.18 -14.90
CA PRO A 424 6.66 20.46 -13.48
C PRO A 424 6.51 19.16 -12.68
N LEU A 425 7.47 18.90 -11.78
CA LEU A 425 7.39 17.78 -10.85
C LEU A 425 6.27 18.01 -9.83
N ILE A 426 5.38 17.03 -9.70
CA ILE A 426 4.33 16.99 -8.67
C ILE A 426 4.60 15.75 -7.81
N GLU A 427 5.16 15.95 -6.62
CA GLU A 427 5.27 14.89 -5.61
C GLU A 427 3.87 14.62 -5.00
N VAL A 428 3.46 13.35 -4.98
CA VAL A 428 2.26 12.91 -4.26
C VAL A 428 2.68 12.52 -2.84
N PRO A 429 2.34 13.29 -1.79
CA PRO A 429 2.69 12.94 -0.42
C PRO A 429 1.84 11.76 0.08
N PHE A 430 2.35 11.06 1.10
CA PHE A 430 1.52 10.16 1.91
C PHE A 430 0.36 10.93 2.57
N PRO A 431 -0.77 10.26 2.82
CA PRO A 431 -1.97 10.90 3.34
C PRO A 431 -1.77 11.39 4.78
N ASP A 432 -2.14 12.65 5.03
CA ASP A 432 -2.16 13.25 6.37
C ASP A 432 -3.32 12.70 7.25
N TYR A 433 -3.40 13.10 8.52
CA TYR A 433 -4.43 12.59 9.43
C TYR A 433 -5.88 12.84 8.92
N PRO A 434 -6.27 14.06 8.50
CA PRO A 434 -7.56 14.30 7.86
C PRO A 434 -7.81 13.42 6.63
N GLN A 435 -6.82 13.24 5.75
CA GLN A 435 -6.97 12.40 4.55
C GLN A 435 -7.17 10.92 4.89
N ARG A 436 -6.43 10.38 5.87
CA ARG A 436 -6.61 9.00 6.34
C ARG A 436 -7.95 8.80 7.04
N LEU A 437 -8.39 9.76 7.85
CA LEU A 437 -9.70 9.69 8.49
C LEU A 437 -10.83 9.69 7.45
N HIS A 438 -10.78 10.63 6.51
CA HIS A 438 -11.77 10.70 5.42
C HIS A 438 -11.81 9.41 4.58
N PHE A 439 -10.64 8.81 4.31
CA PHE A 439 -10.55 7.54 3.59
C PHE A 439 -11.13 6.36 4.40
N ILE A 440 -10.92 6.32 5.71
CA ILE A 440 -11.49 5.30 6.61
C ILE A 440 -13.01 5.49 6.75
N GLU A 441 -13.50 6.73 6.79
CA GLU A 441 -14.93 7.04 6.74
C GLU A 441 -15.56 6.64 5.41
N TYR A 442 -14.85 6.84 4.29
CA TYR A 442 -15.24 6.38 2.97
C TYR A 442 -15.32 4.84 2.91
N LEU A 443 -14.28 4.12 3.35
CA LEU A 443 -14.30 2.65 3.44
C LEU A 443 -15.51 2.16 4.25
N HIS A 444 -15.76 2.74 5.42
CA HIS A 444 -16.93 2.43 6.24
C HIS A 444 -18.26 2.76 5.53
N ALA A 445 -18.31 3.80 4.70
CA ALA A 445 -19.51 4.16 3.95
C ALA A 445 -19.83 3.12 2.85
N ILE A 446 -18.86 2.74 2.01
CA ILE A 446 -19.02 1.82 0.87
C ILE A 446 -19.16 0.34 1.26
N SER A 447 -19.07 0.01 2.54
CA SER A 447 -19.20 -1.35 3.08
C SER A 447 -20.65 -1.86 3.09
N GLU A 448 -21.36 -1.87 1.94
CA GLU A 448 -22.75 -2.35 1.81
C GLU A 448 -22.88 -3.55 0.85
N PRO A 449 -23.78 -4.53 1.13
CA PRO A 449 -24.57 -4.71 2.36
C PRO A 449 -23.65 -4.89 3.59
N PRO A 450 -24.11 -4.58 4.83
CA PRO A 450 -23.25 -4.16 5.95
C PRO A 450 -22.12 -5.15 6.26
N SER A 451 -20.97 -4.95 5.62
CA SER A 451 -19.94 -5.98 5.50
C SER A 451 -19.10 -6.09 6.77
N GLN A 452 -18.31 -7.16 6.84
CA GLN A 452 -17.40 -7.40 7.96
C GLN A 452 -16.39 -6.23 8.12
N MET A 453 -16.14 -5.45 7.06
CA MET A 453 -15.41 -4.18 7.07
C MET A 453 -16.03 -3.09 7.98
N ARG A 454 -17.36 -2.94 8.03
CA ARG A 454 -18.02 -2.03 8.99
C ARG A 454 -17.79 -2.46 10.43
N ALA A 455 -17.78 -3.77 10.69
CA ALA A 455 -17.47 -4.32 12.01
C ALA A 455 -15.99 -4.15 12.38
N SER A 456 -15.06 -4.30 11.43
CA SER A 456 -13.62 -4.13 11.67
C SER A 456 -13.23 -2.65 11.91
N LEU A 457 -13.89 -1.72 11.22
CA LEU A 457 -13.69 -0.27 11.38
C LEU A 457 -14.39 0.34 12.61
N GLY A 458 -15.43 -0.34 13.13
CA GLY A 458 -16.11 0.04 14.37
C GLY A 458 -16.78 1.42 14.33
N ASN A 459 -16.92 2.03 15.51
CA ASN A 459 -17.60 3.33 15.66
C ASN A 459 -16.69 4.53 15.32
N GLU A 460 -17.23 5.75 15.39
CA GLU A 460 -16.50 7.00 15.09
C GLU A 460 -15.16 7.13 15.86
N ARG A 461 -15.11 6.73 17.14
CA ARG A 461 -13.86 6.76 17.92
C ARG A 461 -12.87 5.68 17.50
N ASP A 462 -13.37 4.50 17.11
CA ASP A 462 -12.52 3.44 16.55
C ASP A 462 -11.89 3.96 15.24
N ARG A 463 -12.68 4.53 14.32
CA ARG A 463 -12.20 5.15 13.06
C ARG A 463 -11.19 6.28 13.29
N GLU A 464 -11.42 7.17 14.26
CA GLU A 464 -10.41 8.16 14.66
C GLU A 464 -9.12 7.50 15.16
N SER A 465 -9.21 6.41 15.94
CA SER A 465 -8.05 5.66 16.42
C SER A 465 -7.31 5.02 15.25
N HIS A 466 -8.02 4.34 14.34
CA HIS A 466 -7.46 3.77 13.11
C HIS A 466 -6.77 4.85 12.26
N ALA A 467 -7.33 6.06 12.11
CA ALA A 467 -6.67 7.16 11.41
C ALA A 467 -5.37 7.66 12.08
N ARG A 468 -5.25 7.55 13.40
CA ARG A 468 -3.99 7.82 14.16
C ARG A 468 -3.01 6.65 14.02
N GLU A 469 -3.51 5.44 14.18
CA GLU A 469 -2.76 4.18 14.13
C GLU A 469 -2.34 3.77 12.71
N THR A 470 -2.79 4.45 11.65
CA THR A 470 -2.38 4.23 10.26
C THR A 470 -1.33 5.23 9.75
N ILE A 471 -0.70 6.04 10.62
CA ILE A 471 0.47 6.86 10.22
C ILE A 471 1.53 5.96 9.56
N GLY A 472 2.02 6.35 8.39
CA GLY A 472 2.96 5.53 7.60
C GLY A 472 2.37 4.57 6.60
N LEU A 473 1.05 4.48 6.48
CA LEU A 473 0.42 3.75 5.39
C LEU A 473 -0.05 4.74 4.31
N ASN A 474 0.12 4.35 3.04
CA ASN A 474 -0.61 4.95 1.93
C ASN A 474 -2.07 4.42 1.94
N LEU A 475 -2.93 4.96 1.08
CA LEU A 475 -4.35 4.58 1.06
C LEU A 475 -4.55 3.07 0.80
N PHE A 476 -3.74 2.47 -0.09
CA PHE A 476 -3.73 1.03 -0.33
C PHE A 476 -3.41 0.23 0.94
N GLY A 477 -2.37 0.61 1.68
CA GLY A 477 -2.01 -0.06 2.93
C GLY A 477 -3.04 0.09 4.04
N ILE A 478 -3.80 1.20 4.07
CA ILE A 478 -4.95 1.35 4.97
C ILE A 478 -6.05 0.36 4.59
N HIS A 479 -6.38 0.27 3.30
CA HIS A 479 -7.37 -0.70 2.81
C HIS A 479 -6.95 -2.15 3.09
N ASP A 480 -5.67 -2.49 2.86
CA ASP A 480 -5.13 -3.83 3.11
C ASP A 480 -5.18 -4.21 4.61
N VAL A 481 -4.82 -3.31 5.54
CA VAL A 481 -5.02 -3.56 6.98
C VAL A 481 -6.48 -3.78 7.31
N VAL A 482 -7.38 -2.97 6.75
CA VAL A 482 -8.83 -3.09 6.99
C VAL A 482 -9.37 -4.42 6.43
N LYS A 483 -8.85 -4.88 5.28
CA LYS A 483 -9.13 -6.19 4.67
C LYS A 483 -8.58 -7.37 5.46
N GLN A 484 -7.36 -7.27 5.99
CA GLN A 484 -6.79 -8.29 6.86
C GLN A 484 -7.55 -8.39 8.19
N ALA A 485 -7.98 -7.26 8.75
CA ALA A 485 -8.82 -7.22 9.94
C ALA A 485 -10.23 -7.79 9.68
N GLU A 486 -10.81 -7.50 8.51
CA GLU A 486 -12.05 -8.12 8.03
C GLU A 486 -11.91 -9.65 7.93
N SER A 487 -10.93 -10.14 7.17
CA SER A 487 -10.66 -11.58 7.00
C SER A 487 -10.35 -12.31 8.33
N ALA A 488 -9.70 -11.63 9.28
CA ALA A 488 -9.40 -12.16 10.61
C ALA A 488 -10.54 -11.96 11.65
N GLN A 489 -11.68 -11.39 11.25
CA GLN A 489 -12.84 -11.05 12.09
C GLN A 489 -12.47 -10.23 13.35
N GLN A 490 -11.60 -9.23 13.18
CA GLN A 490 -11.04 -8.39 14.24
C GLN A 490 -11.18 -6.90 13.91
N LYS A 491 -10.94 -6.02 14.89
CA LYS A 491 -10.85 -4.58 14.64
C LYS A 491 -9.57 -4.23 13.86
N ALA A 492 -9.63 -3.19 13.04
CA ALA A 492 -8.53 -2.69 12.22
C ALA A 492 -7.43 -1.94 13.01
N GLY A 493 -6.95 -2.52 14.11
CA GLY A 493 -5.97 -1.89 15.00
C GLY A 493 -5.17 -2.89 15.84
N GLY A 494 -4.24 -2.39 16.65
CA GLY A 494 -3.36 -3.24 17.48
C GLY A 494 -2.31 -4.02 16.69
N GLU A 495 -2.04 -5.27 17.08
CA GLU A 495 -0.88 -6.05 16.59
C GLU A 495 -0.84 -6.27 15.06
N PRO A 496 -1.94 -6.58 14.34
CA PRO A 496 -1.91 -6.71 12.88
C PRO A 496 -1.44 -5.42 12.18
N LEU A 497 -1.93 -4.27 12.65
CA LEU A 497 -1.55 -2.95 12.13
C LEU A 497 -0.11 -2.57 12.51
N VAL A 498 0.38 -2.95 13.69
CA VAL A 498 1.79 -2.78 14.06
C VAL A 498 2.70 -3.63 13.17
N ARG A 499 2.33 -4.88 12.91
CA ARG A 499 3.05 -5.78 11.99
C ARG A 499 3.09 -5.21 10.58
N TYR A 500 1.93 -4.87 10.02
CA TYR A 500 1.82 -4.32 8.67
C TYR A 500 2.61 -3.01 8.50
N ARG A 501 2.62 -2.14 9.53
CA ARG A 501 3.45 -0.92 9.53
C ARG A 501 4.94 -1.24 9.55
N ARG A 502 5.39 -2.21 10.36
CA ARG A 502 6.80 -2.62 10.40
C ARG A 502 7.26 -3.16 9.04
N GLU A 503 6.45 -4.01 8.42
CA GLU A 503 6.71 -4.57 7.09
C GLU A 503 6.67 -3.47 6.00
N SER A 504 5.63 -2.63 5.98
CA SER A 504 5.50 -1.47 5.08
C SER A 504 6.68 -0.50 5.18
N ILE A 505 7.12 -0.15 6.40
CA ILE A 505 8.25 0.76 6.61
C ILE A 505 9.53 0.16 6.03
N LYS A 506 9.81 -1.13 6.27
CA LYS A 506 10.99 -1.81 5.69
C LYS A 506 10.90 -1.82 4.16
N THR A 507 9.75 -2.12 3.58
CA THR A 507 9.55 -2.20 2.12
C THR A 507 9.63 -0.84 1.44
N PHE A 508 8.81 0.15 1.82
CA PHE A 508 8.76 1.46 1.15
C PHE A 508 10.04 2.29 1.35
N SER A 509 10.73 2.14 2.48
CA SER A 509 12.04 2.79 2.69
C SER A 509 13.23 2.03 2.10
N HIS A 510 12.98 0.87 1.46
CA HIS A 510 14.03 -0.01 0.95
C HIS A 510 15.08 -0.31 2.03
N GLY A 511 14.64 -0.73 3.21
CA GLY A 511 15.47 -1.10 4.37
C GLY A 511 16.24 0.05 5.06
N ILE A 512 16.15 1.30 4.58
CA ILE A 512 16.86 2.44 5.18
C ILE A 512 16.17 2.96 6.45
N LEU A 513 14.87 2.73 6.62
CA LEU A 513 14.14 3.08 7.83
C LEU A 513 13.66 1.84 8.58
N GLU A 514 13.79 1.88 9.91
CA GLU A 514 13.21 0.91 10.81
C GLU A 514 12.29 1.59 11.83
N LEU A 515 11.15 0.96 12.14
CA LEU A 515 10.23 1.46 13.16
C LEU A 515 10.82 1.19 14.56
N GLY A 516 11.07 2.26 15.31
CA GLY A 516 11.61 2.19 16.66
C GLY A 516 10.53 2.11 17.74
N GLU A 517 10.88 1.51 18.88
CA GLU A 517 10.03 1.47 20.07
C GLU A 517 10.08 2.80 20.83
N THR A 518 8.94 3.23 21.38
CA THR A 518 8.84 4.41 22.25
C THR A 518 8.76 4.00 23.72
N GLU A 519 9.39 4.75 24.62
CA GLU A 519 9.35 4.47 26.06
C GLU A 519 8.91 5.73 26.83
N ARG A 520 8.33 5.57 28.02
CA ARG A 520 8.08 6.68 28.97
C ARG A 520 9.33 6.91 29.80
N GLY A 521 9.60 8.17 30.15
CA GLY A 521 10.69 8.49 31.06
C GLY A 521 10.41 8.02 32.49
N PRO A 522 11.46 7.91 33.35
CA PRO A 522 11.26 7.70 34.78
C PRO A 522 10.39 8.82 35.37
N SER A 523 9.60 8.53 36.41
CA SER A 523 8.74 9.54 37.06
C SER A 523 9.57 10.73 37.56
N ASP A 524 10.69 10.43 38.20
CA ASP A 524 11.51 11.36 38.96
C ASP A 524 12.62 11.97 38.08
N ASP A 525 13.04 13.20 38.38
CA ASP A 525 14.06 13.92 37.60
C ASP A 525 15.51 13.42 37.81
N GLY A 526 15.69 12.21 38.34
CA GLY A 526 16.99 11.63 38.70
C GLY A 526 17.90 11.30 37.51
N TRP A 527 17.35 11.15 36.31
CA TRP A 527 18.11 11.00 35.07
C TRP A 527 18.25 12.37 34.38
N TYR A 528 19.40 13.02 34.58
CA TYR A 528 19.63 14.46 34.34
C TYR A 528 19.27 15.04 32.95
N VAL A 529 18.96 14.25 31.91
CA VAL A 529 18.44 14.78 30.62
C VAL A 529 16.91 14.81 30.54
N ILE A 530 16.21 14.19 31.49
CA ILE A 530 14.74 14.03 31.42
C ILE A 530 14.01 15.37 31.43
N TRP A 531 14.50 16.37 32.16
CA TRP A 531 13.90 17.71 32.17
C TRP A 531 13.97 18.37 30.78
N ALA A 532 15.07 18.17 30.04
CA ALA A 532 15.25 18.73 28.70
C ALA A 532 14.35 18.01 27.69
N ILE A 533 14.27 16.68 27.79
CA ILE A 533 13.35 15.88 26.99
C ILE A 533 11.89 16.27 27.25
N ARG A 534 11.50 16.46 28.52
CA ARG A 534 10.16 16.91 28.93
C ARG A 534 9.84 18.31 28.40
N ASP A 535 10.73 19.29 28.54
CA ASP A 535 10.48 20.65 28.02
C ASP A 535 10.32 20.69 26.49
N ILE A 536 11.13 19.90 25.76
CA ILE A 536 10.99 19.73 24.31
C ILE A 536 9.65 19.06 23.97
N ALA A 537 9.29 17.97 24.66
CA ALA A 537 8.03 17.26 24.45
C ALA A 537 6.79 18.13 24.72
N GLU A 538 6.80 18.93 25.79
CA GLU A 538 5.75 19.93 26.05
C GLU A 538 5.71 21.03 24.99
N GLY A 539 6.89 21.46 24.49
CA GLY A 539 7.01 22.33 23.33
C GLY A 539 6.31 21.78 22.09
N VAL A 540 6.46 20.48 21.79
CA VAL A 540 5.76 19.79 20.68
C VAL A 540 4.26 19.79 20.91
N LYS A 541 3.79 19.29 22.07
CA LYS A 541 2.36 19.17 22.40
C LYS A 541 1.62 20.51 22.31
N HIS A 542 2.24 21.57 22.79
CA HIS A 542 1.68 22.92 22.79
C HIS A 542 2.01 23.75 21.54
N ARG A 543 2.72 23.17 20.56
CA ARG A 543 3.22 23.84 19.34
C ARG A 543 4.06 25.10 19.64
N ASP A 544 4.72 25.16 20.80
CA ASP A 544 5.70 26.20 21.13
C ASP A 544 7.05 25.89 20.47
N LEU A 545 7.11 26.17 19.17
CA LEU A 545 8.26 25.94 18.29
C LEU A 545 9.56 26.63 18.74
N ARG A 546 9.52 27.47 19.79
CA ARG A 546 10.70 28.13 20.38
C ARG A 546 11.45 27.22 21.36
N ARG A 547 10.75 26.22 21.94
CA ARG A 547 11.34 25.20 22.84
C ARG A 547 11.84 23.99 22.08
N VAL A 548 11.22 23.69 20.94
CA VAL A 548 11.57 22.53 20.11
C VAL A 548 12.79 22.86 19.24
N PRO A 549 13.95 22.20 19.42
CA PRO A 549 15.08 22.32 18.50
C PRO A 549 14.80 21.56 17.19
N ARG A 550 15.43 21.94 16.07
CA ARG A 550 15.34 21.15 14.83
C ARG A 550 16.00 19.79 14.98
N GLY A 551 17.16 19.81 15.61
CA GLY A 551 17.93 18.62 15.89
C GLY A 551 18.64 18.64 17.24
N ILE A 552 18.82 17.44 17.79
CA ILE A 552 19.49 17.13 19.04
C ILE A 552 20.67 16.20 18.76
N LEU A 553 21.86 16.55 19.25
CA LEU A 553 23.02 15.66 19.28
C LEU A 553 23.17 15.04 20.68
N LEU A 554 23.25 13.72 20.73
CA LEU A 554 23.53 12.93 21.93
C LEU A 554 24.99 12.46 21.85
N LEU A 555 25.88 13.07 22.64
CA LEU A 555 27.33 12.87 22.52
C LEU A 555 27.89 12.26 23.80
N GLY A 556 28.61 11.14 23.71
CA GLY A 556 29.24 10.52 24.87
C GLY A 556 29.70 9.09 24.63
N PRO A 557 30.36 8.42 25.60
CA PRO A 557 30.84 7.05 25.43
C PRO A 557 29.74 6.05 25.00
N PRO A 558 30.11 4.87 24.46
CA PRO A 558 29.18 3.77 24.26
C PRO A 558 28.46 3.43 25.58
N GLY A 559 27.19 3.01 25.48
CA GLY A 559 26.43 2.58 26.66
C GLY A 559 25.90 3.69 27.58
N THR A 560 26.03 4.98 27.24
CA THR A 560 25.53 6.11 28.08
C THR A 560 24.07 6.54 27.78
N SER A 561 23.17 5.59 27.54
CA SER A 561 21.72 5.83 27.31
C SER A 561 21.31 6.67 26.09
N LYS A 562 22.19 6.88 25.09
CA LYS A 562 21.87 7.66 23.87
C LYS A 562 20.60 7.18 23.14
N ALA A 563 20.55 5.91 22.73
CA ALA A 563 19.37 5.35 22.06
C ALA A 563 18.10 5.39 22.93
N TYR A 564 18.24 5.13 24.24
CA TYR A 564 17.15 5.24 25.21
C TYR A 564 16.57 6.66 25.28
N ALA A 565 17.41 7.71 25.16
CA ALA A 565 16.94 9.09 25.11
C ALA A 565 16.12 9.43 23.86
N ALA A 566 16.42 8.83 22.70
CA ALA A 566 15.56 8.96 21.52
C ALA A 566 14.20 8.27 21.74
N LYS A 567 14.19 7.07 22.35
CA LYS A 567 12.94 6.36 22.71
C LYS A 567 12.08 7.16 23.69
N VAL A 568 12.68 7.74 24.73
CA VAL A 568 11.96 8.54 25.74
C VAL A 568 11.47 9.86 25.15
N LEU A 569 12.25 10.52 24.29
CA LEU A 569 11.79 11.73 23.60
C LEU A 569 10.55 11.46 22.73
N ALA A 570 10.57 10.38 21.95
CA ALA A 570 9.43 10.00 21.12
C ALA A 570 8.19 9.66 21.96
N GLY A 571 8.35 8.89 23.04
CA GLY A 571 7.26 8.51 23.93
C GLY A 571 6.68 9.67 24.76
N GLU A 572 7.52 10.57 25.27
CA GLU A 572 7.03 11.77 25.98
C GLU A 572 6.39 12.79 25.04
N ALA A 573 6.87 12.93 23.80
CA ALA A 573 6.28 13.82 22.79
C ALA A 573 5.05 13.22 22.08
N ASN A 574 4.76 11.92 22.29
CA ASN A 574 3.73 11.16 21.57
C ASN A 574 3.92 11.17 20.04
N MET A 575 5.17 10.95 19.61
CA MET A 575 5.61 10.93 18.21
C MET A 575 6.10 9.53 17.85
N THR A 576 5.97 9.11 16.58
CA THR A 576 6.55 7.82 16.15
C THR A 576 8.08 7.93 16.08
N LEU A 577 8.78 6.95 16.66
CA LEU A 577 10.23 6.82 16.52
C LEU A 577 10.56 6.06 15.23
N VAL A 578 11.46 6.61 14.41
CA VAL A 578 12.01 5.92 13.24
C VAL A 578 13.53 6.00 13.30
N GLN A 579 14.19 4.87 13.10
CA GLN A 579 15.64 4.78 13.01
C GLN A 579 16.07 4.85 11.54
N LEU A 580 16.99 5.77 11.23
CA LEU A 580 17.61 5.92 9.92
C LEU A 580 18.94 5.16 9.89
N ARG A 581 19.06 4.19 8.97
CA ARG A 581 20.26 3.39 8.73
C ARG A 581 21.20 4.05 7.73
N TYR A 582 22.49 3.79 7.88
CA TYR A 582 23.54 4.17 6.92
C TYR A 582 23.89 3.01 5.98
N ALA A 583 24.47 3.32 4.82
CA ALA A 583 24.80 2.33 3.78
C ALA A 583 25.60 1.12 4.30
N ASN A 584 26.52 1.34 5.24
CA ASN A 584 27.35 0.31 5.87
C ASN A 584 26.61 -0.55 6.92
N GLN A 585 25.42 -0.14 7.38
CA GLN A 585 24.62 -0.85 8.38
C GLN A 585 23.57 -1.77 7.76
N VAL A 586 23.23 -1.59 6.47
CA VAL A 586 22.17 -2.35 5.78
C VAL A 586 22.77 -3.59 5.08
N GLY A 587 23.16 -4.58 5.89
CA GLY A 587 23.84 -5.80 5.41
C GLY A 587 23.02 -6.72 4.47
N GLU A 588 21.70 -6.56 4.40
CA GLU A 588 20.82 -7.36 3.52
C GLU A 588 20.65 -6.75 2.12
N ILE A 589 21.06 -5.50 1.86
CA ILE A 589 20.97 -4.88 0.52
C ILE A 589 22.29 -5.07 -0.23
N THR A 590 22.57 -6.34 -0.50
CA THR A 590 23.06 -6.73 -1.84
C THR A 590 21.81 -7.20 -2.56
N VAL A 591 21.20 -6.40 -3.44
CA VAL A 591 21.56 -6.33 -4.87
C VAL A 591 21.53 -4.87 -5.38
N ASN A 592 22.41 -4.58 -6.35
CA ASN A 592 22.54 -3.30 -7.07
C ASN A 592 22.91 -2.09 -6.21
N ILE A 593 24.00 -2.17 -5.44
CA ILE A 593 24.92 -1.00 -5.39
C ILE A 593 25.66 -1.02 -6.72
N ASN A 594 25.12 -0.32 -7.73
CA ASN A 594 25.87 -0.09 -8.96
C ASN A 594 27.12 0.73 -8.61
N GLU A 595 28.20 0.58 -9.40
CA GLU A 595 29.56 1.09 -9.11
C GLU A 595 29.63 2.61 -8.85
N ASN A 596 28.54 3.34 -9.09
CA ASN A 596 28.37 4.78 -8.93
C ASN A 596 27.76 5.22 -7.57
N GLY A 597 27.30 4.31 -6.71
CA GLY A 597 26.72 4.64 -5.38
C GLY A 597 25.27 5.17 -5.37
N ASN A 598 24.62 5.32 -6.52
CA ASN A 598 23.29 5.91 -6.70
C ASN A 598 22.16 5.30 -5.83
N THR A 599 22.27 4.01 -5.47
CA THR A 599 21.19 3.27 -4.80
C THR A 599 20.96 3.69 -3.35
N TYR A 600 22.01 4.10 -2.63
CA TYR A 600 21.81 4.64 -1.28
C TYR A 600 21.09 5.99 -1.32
N GLU A 601 21.41 6.87 -2.27
CA GLU A 601 20.70 8.14 -2.43
C GLU A 601 19.25 7.94 -2.87
N ARG A 602 18.99 7.03 -3.82
CA ARG A 602 17.62 6.62 -4.23
C ARG A 602 16.78 6.21 -3.02
N ASN A 603 17.29 5.28 -2.23
CA ASN A 603 16.60 4.71 -1.07
C ASN A 603 16.47 5.75 0.07
N LEU A 604 17.49 6.59 0.27
CA LEU A 604 17.46 7.67 1.25
C LEU A 604 16.37 8.69 0.92
N ASN A 605 16.22 9.09 -0.35
CA ASN A 605 15.15 10.02 -0.76
C ASN A 605 13.75 9.40 -0.60
N ALA A 606 13.58 8.10 -0.91
CA ALA A 606 12.35 7.38 -0.60
C ALA A 606 12.05 7.40 0.91
N GLY A 607 13.06 7.13 1.75
CA GLY A 607 12.96 7.25 3.21
C GLY A 607 12.64 8.66 3.70
N LEU A 608 13.25 9.71 3.13
CA LEU A 608 12.96 11.10 3.50
C LEU A 608 11.53 11.52 3.13
N ASN A 609 11.03 11.08 1.97
CA ASN A 609 9.63 11.29 1.57
C ASN A 609 8.66 10.50 2.46
N PHE A 610 9.04 9.29 2.86
CA PHE A 610 8.30 8.53 3.87
C PHE A 610 8.26 9.29 5.22
N ILE A 611 9.39 9.78 5.73
CA ILE A 611 9.52 10.59 6.97
C ILE A 611 8.58 11.81 6.97
N ARG A 612 8.52 12.55 5.85
CA ARG A 612 7.59 13.67 5.67
C ARG A 612 6.14 13.23 5.84
N GLY A 613 5.79 12.13 5.19
CA GLY A 613 4.47 11.50 5.20
C GLY A 613 3.99 11.00 6.56
N ILE A 614 4.91 10.50 7.39
CA ILE A 614 4.59 9.92 8.70
C ILE A 614 4.60 10.93 9.84
N SER A 615 4.93 12.19 9.57
CA SER A 615 5.05 13.21 10.61
C SER A 615 3.73 13.41 11.39
N PRO A 616 3.75 13.54 12.73
CA PRO A 616 4.92 13.90 13.54
C PRO A 616 5.79 12.72 14.01
N THR A 617 7.12 12.83 13.82
CA THR A 617 8.11 11.77 14.16
C THR A 617 9.40 12.27 14.79
N VAL A 618 10.06 11.38 15.53
CA VAL A 618 11.47 11.50 15.92
C VAL A 618 12.29 10.61 15.00
N VAL A 619 13.25 11.19 14.29
CA VAL A 619 14.18 10.44 13.42
C VAL A 619 15.49 10.26 14.14
N PHE A 620 15.77 9.03 14.57
CA PHE A 620 17.00 8.66 15.28
C PHE A 620 18.05 8.15 14.31
N MET A 621 19.23 8.74 14.39
CA MET A 621 20.43 8.38 13.64
C MET A 621 21.47 7.95 14.67
N ASP A 622 21.78 6.66 14.75
CA ASP A 622 22.79 6.14 15.68
C ASP A 622 24.15 6.01 14.99
N GLU A 623 25.21 6.21 15.76
CA GLU A 623 26.60 6.15 15.28
C GLU A 623 26.84 7.08 14.07
N ILE A 624 26.42 8.34 14.15
CA ILE A 624 26.45 9.32 13.04
C ILE A 624 27.86 9.61 12.47
N GLU A 625 28.91 9.22 13.17
CA GLU A 625 30.28 9.13 12.67
C GLU A 625 30.43 8.16 11.48
N GLN A 626 29.60 7.12 11.38
CA GLN A 626 29.58 6.16 10.27
C GLN A 626 28.98 6.74 8.99
N ALA A 627 28.22 7.84 9.08
CA ALA A 627 27.80 8.63 7.93
C ALA A 627 28.95 9.44 7.31
N SER A 628 30.14 9.41 7.92
CA SER A 628 31.35 10.02 7.39
C SER A 628 31.99 9.10 6.34
N PRO A 629 32.43 9.60 5.17
CA PRO A 629 33.00 8.79 4.09
C PRO A 629 34.40 8.21 4.40
N HIS A 630 34.81 8.19 5.67
CA HIS A 630 36.18 7.91 6.10
C HIS A 630 36.50 6.41 6.23
N THR A 631 36.16 5.64 5.19
CA THR A 631 36.81 4.34 4.91
C THR A 631 36.90 3.99 3.42
N ALA A 632 36.98 5.00 2.52
CA ALA A 632 37.37 4.73 1.14
C ALA A 632 38.84 4.28 1.07
N MET A 633 39.11 3.06 0.57
CA MET A 633 40.46 2.58 0.26
C MET A 633 41.13 3.36 -0.91
N HIS A 634 40.37 4.20 -1.61
CA HIS A 634 40.80 4.98 -2.75
C HIS A 634 40.64 6.49 -2.47
N PRO A 635 41.72 7.31 -2.52
CA PRO A 635 41.67 8.73 -2.17
C PRO A 635 40.81 9.63 -3.07
N GLU A 636 40.37 9.14 -4.23
CA GLU A 636 39.68 9.93 -5.26
C GLU A 636 38.15 10.00 -5.03
N GLU A 637 37.59 9.11 -4.22
CA GLU A 637 36.16 9.07 -3.89
C GLU A 637 35.87 9.57 -2.46
N GLN A 638 35.99 10.89 -2.27
CA GLN A 638 35.40 11.54 -1.10
C GLN A 638 33.87 11.63 -1.29
N GLN A 639 33.14 10.57 -0.94
CA GLN A 639 31.67 10.61 -0.91
C GLN A 639 31.22 11.79 -0.03
N THR A 640 30.59 12.79 -0.64
CA THR A 640 30.11 13.95 0.11
C THR A 640 28.90 13.53 0.94
N PHE A 641 28.77 14.02 2.17
CA PHE A 641 27.63 13.70 3.03
C PHE A 641 26.30 14.00 2.29
N PRO A 642 25.31 13.08 2.28
CA PRO A 642 24.15 13.17 1.38
C PRO A 642 23.38 14.49 1.49
N GLN A 643 23.40 15.29 0.42
CA GLN A 643 22.81 16.63 0.44
C GLN A 643 21.29 16.60 0.67
N ALA A 644 20.60 15.53 0.24
CA ALA A 644 19.18 15.31 0.51
C ALA A 644 18.85 15.29 2.01
N LEU A 645 19.67 14.60 2.82
CA LEU A 645 19.50 14.54 4.27
C LEU A 645 19.77 15.90 4.93
N VAL A 646 20.79 16.63 4.47
CA VAL A 646 21.06 18.01 4.94
C VAL A 646 19.87 18.93 4.64
N ASN A 647 19.28 18.82 3.45
CA ASN A 647 18.13 19.61 3.04
C ASN A 647 16.91 19.29 3.91
N ALA A 648 16.62 18.01 4.16
CA ALA A 648 15.52 17.58 5.02
C ALA A 648 15.70 18.00 6.50
N MET A 649 16.92 17.95 7.03
CA MET A 649 17.24 18.46 8.37
C MET A 649 17.10 19.99 8.49
N SER A 650 17.38 20.71 7.40
CA SER A 650 17.28 22.17 7.33
C SER A 650 15.85 22.69 7.06
N ASP A 651 14.94 21.81 6.64
CA ASP A 651 13.62 22.15 6.14
C ASP A 651 12.73 22.77 7.22
N THR A 652 12.38 24.05 7.02
CA THR A 652 11.59 24.82 7.97
C THR A 652 10.13 24.33 8.08
N SER A 653 9.62 23.64 7.05
CA SER A 653 8.25 23.09 7.04
C SER A 653 8.09 21.88 7.98
N LEU A 654 9.20 21.21 8.28
CA LEU A 654 9.26 20.06 9.19
C LEU A 654 9.50 20.46 10.65
N HIS A 655 9.78 21.74 10.94
CA HIS A 655 10.09 22.19 12.31
C HIS A 655 8.95 21.91 13.29
N GLY A 656 9.23 21.15 14.35
CA GLY A 656 8.23 20.69 15.32
C GLY A 656 7.28 19.59 14.83
N ARG A 657 7.42 19.14 13.57
CA ARG A 657 6.81 17.92 13.04
C ARG A 657 7.81 16.76 13.01
N VAL A 658 9.05 17.03 12.62
CA VAL A 658 10.17 16.09 12.67
C VAL A 658 11.21 16.62 13.64
N ILE A 659 11.68 15.78 14.55
CA ILE A 659 12.84 16.07 15.42
C ILE A 659 13.96 15.11 15.04
N TRP A 660 15.09 15.67 14.61
CA TRP A 660 16.26 14.88 14.22
C TRP A 660 17.15 14.61 15.43
N VAL A 661 17.46 13.36 15.73
CA VAL A 661 18.29 12.97 16.88
C VAL A 661 19.49 12.19 16.40
N GLY A 662 20.68 12.79 16.46
CA GLY A 662 21.94 12.13 16.12
C GLY A 662 22.69 11.68 17.36
N ALA A 663 23.09 10.42 17.43
CA ALA A 663 23.94 9.89 18.51
C ALA A 663 25.36 9.61 18.01
N SER A 664 26.35 9.96 18.83
CA SER A 664 27.77 9.71 18.53
C SER A 664 28.56 9.24 19.75
N SER A 665 29.48 8.30 19.52
CA SER A 665 30.53 7.91 20.47
C SER A 665 31.90 8.46 20.07
N ARG A 666 32.07 8.86 18.81
CA ARG A 666 33.26 9.50 18.24
C ARG A 666 32.93 10.86 17.59
N PRO A 667 32.65 11.91 18.41
CA PRO A 667 32.34 13.24 17.89
C PRO A 667 33.48 13.86 17.05
N ASP A 668 34.72 13.38 17.21
CA ASP A 668 35.86 13.73 16.37
C ASP A 668 35.72 13.29 14.90
N LEU A 669 35.13 12.12 14.66
CA LEU A 669 34.92 11.56 13.31
C LEU A 669 33.65 12.06 12.63
N MET A 670 32.78 12.74 13.39
CA MET A 670 31.49 13.26 12.93
C MET A 670 31.63 14.27 11.77
N PRO A 671 30.82 14.15 10.70
CA PRO A 671 30.76 15.10 9.59
C PRO A 671 30.62 16.57 10.04
N GLN A 672 31.41 17.47 9.43
CA GLN A 672 31.42 18.90 9.80
C GLN A 672 30.05 19.59 9.59
N ILE A 673 29.21 19.08 8.70
CA ILE A 673 27.86 19.60 8.44
C ILE A 673 26.99 19.53 9.70
N PHE A 674 27.13 18.48 10.52
CA PHE A 674 26.41 18.30 11.78
C PHE A 674 26.82 19.27 12.89
N ARG A 675 27.94 19.99 12.74
CA ARG A 675 28.31 21.10 13.64
C ARG A 675 27.67 22.44 13.26
N ARG A 676 26.96 22.53 12.12
CA ARG A 676 26.35 23.79 11.67
C ARG A 676 25.03 24.06 12.41
N TYR A 677 24.82 25.34 12.71
CA TYR A 677 23.55 25.85 13.25
C TYR A 677 22.41 25.62 12.25
N GLY A 678 21.23 25.25 12.73
CA GLY A 678 20.07 24.90 11.91
C GLY A 678 19.99 23.43 11.48
N ILE A 679 20.99 22.62 11.79
CA ILE A 679 21.02 21.15 11.62
C ILE A 679 20.80 20.45 12.97
N PHE A 680 21.73 20.69 13.91
CA PHE A 680 21.63 20.22 15.28
C PHE A 680 21.86 21.39 16.24
N ASP A 681 20.76 21.93 16.76
CA ASP A 681 20.77 23.16 17.57
C ASP A 681 21.07 22.89 19.05
N THR A 682 20.68 21.69 19.54
CA THR A 682 20.91 21.25 20.93
C THR A 682 21.94 20.14 20.98
N LYS A 683 22.88 20.21 21.94
CA LYS A 683 23.83 19.12 22.23
C LYS A 683 23.64 18.67 23.67
N LEU A 684 23.31 17.40 23.90
CA LEU A 684 23.25 16.76 25.22
C LEU A 684 24.49 15.89 25.41
N ILE A 685 25.23 16.12 26.49
CA ILE A 685 26.49 15.43 26.77
C ILE A 685 26.22 14.29 27.74
N MET A 686 26.37 13.05 27.27
CA MET A 686 25.98 11.81 27.96
C MET A 686 27.20 11.07 28.52
N LEU A 687 27.57 11.41 29.76
CA LEU A 687 28.72 10.83 30.45
C LEU A 687 28.30 9.67 31.38
N PRO A 688 29.23 8.80 31.80
CA PRO A 688 28.97 7.78 32.81
C PRO A 688 28.38 8.38 34.10
N PRO A 689 27.33 7.76 34.68
CA PRO A 689 26.66 8.23 35.89
C PRO A 689 27.55 8.13 37.14
N VAL A 690 27.36 9.05 38.08
CA VAL A 690 28.06 9.05 39.38
C VAL A 690 27.09 9.02 40.55
N GLY A 691 27.50 8.40 41.67
CA GLY A 691 26.80 8.42 42.95
C GLY A 691 25.29 8.17 42.81
N GLY A 692 24.47 9.15 43.23
CA GLY A 692 23.01 9.07 43.15
C GLY A 692 22.46 8.71 41.76
N GLY A 693 23.10 9.14 40.67
CA GLY A 693 22.67 8.78 39.32
C GLY A 693 22.71 7.26 39.07
N ARG A 694 23.72 6.55 39.61
CA ARG A 694 23.80 5.07 39.52
C ARG A 694 22.69 4.39 40.33
N VAL A 695 22.30 4.99 41.47
CA VAL A 695 21.19 4.49 42.30
C VAL A 695 19.87 4.57 41.54
N GLU A 696 19.56 5.69 40.89
CA GLU A 696 18.32 5.85 40.13
C GLU A 696 18.26 4.90 38.91
N ILE A 697 19.38 4.71 38.21
CA ILE A 697 19.47 3.75 37.09
C ILE A 697 19.22 2.32 37.56
N LEU A 698 19.80 1.91 38.69
CA LEU A 698 19.56 0.58 39.26
C LEU A 698 18.10 0.40 39.71
N LYS A 699 17.45 1.43 40.30
CA LYS A 699 16.01 1.36 40.61
C LYS A 699 15.17 1.10 39.35
N ILE A 700 15.46 1.80 38.25
CA ILE A 700 14.75 1.64 36.96
C ILE A 700 14.86 0.18 36.47
N PHE A 701 16.07 -0.37 36.37
CA PHE A 701 16.25 -1.73 35.87
C PHE A 701 15.77 -2.83 36.81
N CYS A 702 15.87 -2.63 38.12
CA CYS A 702 15.42 -3.59 39.13
C CYS A 702 13.90 -3.59 39.34
N GLN A 703 13.16 -2.59 38.82
CA GLN A 703 11.72 -2.48 39.03
C GLN A 703 10.98 -3.74 38.58
N GLY A 704 10.28 -4.39 39.51
CA GLY A 704 9.53 -5.63 39.25
C GLY A 704 10.37 -6.91 39.13
N GLN A 705 11.70 -6.85 39.24
CA GLN A 705 12.60 -8.01 39.07
C GLN A 705 13.25 -8.51 40.37
N THR A 706 13.04 -7.83 41.50
CA THR A 706 13.75 -8.09 42.77
C THR A 706 12.86 -8.72 43.84
N SER A 707 13.43 -9.64 44.61
CA SER A 707 12.84 -10.16 45.84
C SER A 707 13.40 -9.41 47.06
N GLY A 708 12.50 -8.76 47.81
CA GLY A 708 12.84 -7.91 48.95
C GLY A 708 13.36 -6.52 48.57
N ASN A 709 13.69 -5.72 49.60
CA ASN A 709 14.20 -4.36 49.43
C ASN A 709 15.72 -4.36 49.27
N ILE A 710 16.21 -4.06 48.07
CA ILE A 710 17.65 -3.89 47.79
C ILE A 710 18.13 -2.52 48.25
N ASN A 711 19.26 -2.46 48.95
CA ASN A 711 19.89 -1.20 49.33
C ASN A 711 20.86 -0.69 48.24
N PHE A 712 20.28 -0.03 47.22
CA PHE A 712 21.05 0.55 46.12
C PHE A 712 22.12 1.57 46.53
N GLN A 713 21.91 2.33 47.62
CA GLN A 713 22.94 3.25 48.12
C GLN A 713 24.16 2.50 48.66
N ALA A 714 23.95 1.38 49.36
CA ALA A 714 25.03 0.51 49.86
C ALA A 714 25.66 -0.39 48.77
N LEU A 715 25.03 -0.52 47.60
CA LEU A 715 25.65 -1.12 46.41
C LEU A 715 26.56 -0.12 45.70
N VAL A 716 26.10 1.12 45.55
CA VAL A 716 26.77 2.18 44.78
C VAL A 716 27.88 2.91 45.54
N GLY A 717 27.89 2.80 46.87
CA GLY A 717 28.92 3.41 47.73
C GLY A 717 30.30 2.73 47.66
N GLY A 718 30.42 1.58 46.97
CA GLY A 718 31.68 0.89 46.73
C GLY A 718 32.32 1.26 45.39
N SER A 719 33.66 1.12 45.31
CA SER A 719 34.46 1.42 44.12
C SER A 719 34.19 0.48 42.94
N GLU A 720 33.52 -0.66 43.17
CA GLU A 720 33.13 -1.63 42.15
C GLU A 720 32.16 -1.03 41.11
N THR A 721 31.48 0.08 41.44
CA THR A 721 30.56 0.78 40.53
C THR A 721 31.18 1.97 39.79
N ASP A 722 32.47 2.26 39.99
CA ASP A 722 33.12 3.45 39.42
C ASP A 722 33.45 3.32 37.94
N GLY A 723 32.99 4.30 37.14
CA GLY A 723 33.08 4.28 35.69
C GLY A 723 31.95 3.54 34.96
N LEU A 724 31.17 2.70 35.65
CA LEU A 724 30.11 1.90 35.02
C LEU A 724 29.06 2.77 34.31
N THR A 725 28.79 2.44 33.05
CA THR A 725 27.81 3.10 32.19
C THR A 725 26.39 2.59 32.45
N TRP A 726 25.38 3.24 31.83
CA TRP A 726 23.99 2.77 31.85
C TRP A 726 23.87 1.34 31.28
N ARG A 727 24.60 1.01 30.21
CA ARG A 727 24.65 -0.35 29.64
C ARG A 727 25.30 -1.36 30.58
N ASP A 728 26.36 -0.98 31.29
CA ASP A 728 27.03 -1.88 32.23
C ASP A 728 26.08 -2.25 33.40
N LEU A 729 25.42 -1.25 33.98
CA LEU A 729 24.42 -1.46 35.04
C LEU A 729 23.23 -2.31 34.56
N PHE A 730 22.77 -2.11 33.31
CA PHE A 730 21.75 -2.96 32.69
C PHE A 730 22.20 -4.41 32.57
N LEU A 731 23.41 -4.65 32.05
CA LEU A 731 23.96 -5.99 31.86
C LEU A 731 24.17 -6.72 33.20
N ILE A 732 24.56 -6.01 34.26
CA ILE A 732 24.66 -6.56 35.63
C ILE A 732 23.29 -7.04 36.12
N VAL A 733 22.25 -6.19 36.01
CA VAL A 733 20.87 -6.56 36.41
C VAL A 733 20.33 -7.72 35.55
N GLN A 734 20.59 -7.71 34.25
CA GLN A 734 20.20 -8.80 33.34
C GLN A 734 20.89 -10.12 33.71
N ARG A 735 22.19 -10.09 34.07
CA ARG A 735 22.91 -11.27 34.58
C ARG A 735 22.32 -11.77 35.89
N ALA A 736 21.96 -10.90 36.83
CA ALA A 736 21.33 -11.29 38.09
C ALA A 736 19.97 -11.98 37.87
N SER A 737 19.14 -11.41 37.00
CA SER A 737 17.86 -11.99 36.55
C SER A 737 18.05 -13.38 35.90
N ASN A 738 19.10 -13.55 35.09
CA ASN A 738 19.44 -14.84 34.48
C ASN A 738 19.95 -15.90 35.48
N ILE A 739 20.60 -15.51 36.57
CA ILE A 739 20.97 -16.44 37.67
C ILE A 739 19.69 -16.93 38.35
N ALA A 740 18.81 -16.02 38.77
CA ALA A 740 17.54 -16.37 39.40
C ALA A 740 16.69 -17.33 38.54
N ARG A 741 16.58 -17.05 37.23
CA ARG A 741 15.85 -17.91 36.29
C ARG A 741 16.46 -19.31 36.15
N ARG A 742 17.79 -19.45 36.21
CA ARG A 742 18.45 -20.78 36.22
C ARG A 742 18.11 -21.59 37.47
N ASP A 743 17.87 -20.90 38.59
CA ASP A 743 17.39 -21.48 39.85
C ASP A 743 15.85 -21.65 39.90
N GLY A 744 15.14 -21.40 38.80
CA GLY A 744 13.67 -21.51 38.73
C GLY A 744 12.92 -20.38 39.44
N ARG A 745 13.52 -19.20 39.59
CA ARG A 745 12.92 -18.00 40.21
C ARG A 745 12.78 -16.85 39.21
N ASP A 746 11.63 -16.19 39.21
CA ASP A 746 11.39 -15.00 38.37
C ASP A 746 12.01 -13.71 38.93
N THR A 747 12.49 -13.74 40.19
CA THR A 747 13.09 -12.58 40.85
C THR A 747 14.42 -12.91 41.52
N PHE A 748 15.36 -11.95 41.44
CA PHE A 748 16.70 -12.07 42.03
C PHE A 748 16.81 -11.30 43.37
N THR A 749 17.84 -11.61 44.13
CA THR A 749 18.15 -11.04 45.46
C THR A 749 19.30 -10.02 45.38
N GLU A 750 19.49 -9.21 46.44
CA GLU A 750 20.68 -8.35 46.54
C GLU A 750 22.00 -9.15 46.46
N ALA A 751 22.03 -10.40 46.95
CA ALA A 751 23.23 -11.24 46.90
C ALA A 751 23.65 -11.59 45.46
N GLU A 752 22.69 -11.94 44.60
CA GLU A 752 22.93 -12.23 43.18
C GLU A 752 23.33 -10.98 42.39
N LEU A 753 22.75 -9.81 42.76
CA LEU A 753 23.14 -8.53 42.19
C LEU A 753 24.58 -8.13 42.61
N ARG A 754 24.98 -8.36 43.87
CA ARG A 754 26.37 -8.16 44.32
C ARG A 754 27.33 -9.13 43.64
N GLN A 755 26.96 -10.40 43.49
CA GLN A 755 27.78 -11.39 42.80
C GLN A 755 28.06 -10.97 41.35
N THR A 756 27.03 -10.55 40.62
CA THR A 756 27.15 -10.16 39.20
C THR A 756 27.85 -8.82 39.02
N LEU A 757 27.70 -7.88 39.95
CA LEU A 757 28.50 -6.64 39.99
C LEU A 757 30.00 -6.95 40.15
N ASN A 758 30.36 -7.82 41.09
CA ASN A 758 31.75 -8.16 41.38
C ASN A 758 32.43 -9.01 40.28
N ASP A 759 31.65 -9.71 39.46
CA ASP A 759 32.08 -10.50 38.29
C ASP A 759 32.05 -9.68 36.98
N PHE A 760 31.62 -8.41 37.03
CA PHE A 760 31.46 -7.61 35.82
C PHE A 760 32.79 -7.02 35.34
N ILE A 761 33.05 -7.20 34.04
CA ILE A 761 34.18 -6.59 33.32
C ILE A 761 33.59 -5.77 32.17
N PRO A 762 33.79 -4.44 32.13
CA PRO A 762 33.28 -3.58 31.06
C PRO A 762 33.93 -3.88 29.70
N ASP A 763 33.17 -3.67 28.61
CA ASP A 763 33.61 -3.87 27.21
C ASP A 763 34.79 -2.94 26.81
N TYR A 764 34.96 -1.80 27.49
CA TYR A 764 35.97 -0.78 27.21
C TYR A 764 36.82 -0.47 28.44
N SER A 765 38.12 -0.19 28.23
CA SER A 765 39.00 0.29 29.31
C SER A 765 38.56 1.67 29.82
N ARG A 766 38.89 1.99 31.08
CA ARG A 766 38.57 3.27 31.71
C ARG A 766 39.16 4.45 30.93
N GLU A 767 40.38 4.29 30.43
CA GLU A 767 41.11 5.28 29.62
C GLU A 767 40.37 5.57 28.31
N MET A 768 39.86 4.52 27.64
CA MET A 768 39.10 4.64 26.39
C MET A 768 37.71 5.27 26.63
N GLN A 769 37.04 4.93 27.73
CA GLN A 769 35.81 5.60 28.15
C GLN A 769 36.05 7.09 28.44
N ILE A 770 37.10 7.44 29.18
CA ILE A 770 37.48 8.84 29.46
C ILE A 770 37.81 9.57 28.17
N PHE A 771 38.56 8.97 27.25
CA PHE A 771 38.87 9.56 25.94
C PHE A 771 37.59 9.93 25.17
N MET A 772 36.63 9.02 25.04
CA MET A 772 35.34 9.30 24.38
C MET A 772 34.47 10.30 25.16
N GLY A 773 34.53 10.30 26.50
CA GLY A 773 33.84 11.27 27.35
C GLY A 773 34.38 12.70 27.18
N LEU A 774 35.71 12.84 27.11
CA LEU A 774 36.39 14.11 26.87
C LEU A 774 36.13 14.64 25.45
N LEU A 775 36.05 13.75 24.45
CA LEU A 775 35.64 14.13 23.08
C LEU A 775 34.23 14.74 23.06
N ALA A 776 33.28 14.15 23.78
CA ALA A 776 31.93 14.71 23.92
C ALA A 776 31.91 16.01 24.72
N LEU A 777 32.61 16.08 25.86
CA LEU A 777 32.71 17.27 26.69
C LEU A 777 33.32 18.47 25.94
N ARG A 778 34.27 18.22 25.04
CA ARG A 778 34.85 19.23 24.14
C ARG A 778 33.81 19.87 23.20
N GLU A 779 32.82 19.12 22.75
CA GLU A 779 31.77 19.59 21.84
C GLU A 779 30.69 20.42 22.55
N ALA A 780 30.63 20.36 23.88
CA ALA A 780 29.68 21.08 24.70
C ALA A 780 29.77 22.61 24.53
N ASN A 781 28.60 23.24 24.59
CA ASN A 781 28.40 24.69 24.44
C ASN A 781 27.51 25.31 25.54
N SER A 782 26.97 24.49 26.46
CA SER A 782 26.12 24.93 27.57
C SER A 782 26.30 24.04 28.79
N ARG A 783 26.39 24.63 29.99
CA ARG A 783 26.55 23.89 31.25
C ARG A 783 25.30 23.10 31.66
N ILE A 784 24.10 23.56 31.28
CA ILE A 784 22.85 22.88 31.60
C ILE A 784 22.71 21.53 30.89
N MET A 785 23.46 21.34 29.78
CA MET A 785 23.43 20.10 28.97
C MET A 785 24.52 19.09 29.37
N ILE A 786 25.18 19.32 30.51
CA ILE A 786 26.22 18.47 31.11
C ILE A 786 25.67 17.96 32.45
N PRO A 787 25.90 16.70 32.84
CA PRO A 787 25.47 16.18 34.14
C PRO A 787 26.01 17.02 35.30
N ASP A 788 25.22 17.19 36.36
CA ASP A 788 25.66 17.94 37.55
C ASP A 788 26.68 17.17 38.39
N GLY A 789 26.58 15.85 38.41
CA GLY A 789 27.62 14.98 38.95
C GLY A 789 28.56 14.50 37.84
N LEU A 790 29.86 14.73 37.99
CA LEU A 790 30.90 14.30 37.07
C LEU A 790 31.90 13.38 37.76
N LEU A 791 32.52 12.47 37.00
CA LEU A 791 33.72 11.77 37.45
C LEU A 791 34.88 12.78 37.61
N PRO A 792 35.84 12.57 38.53
CA PRO A 792 36.97 13.46 38.74
C PRO A 792 37.73 13.83 37.46
N GLU A 793 37.89 12.85 36.56
CA GLU A 793 38.58 12.97 35.26
C GLU A 793 37.86 13.87 34.25
N TYR A 794 36.58 14.20 34.48
CA TYR A 794 35.84 15.22 33.71
C TYR A 794 35.72 16.53 34.49
N GLN A 795 35.59 16.43 35.83
CA GLN A 795 35.41 17.58 36.71
C GLN A 795 36.61 18.55 36.67
N GLU A 796 37.83 18.04 36.46
CA GLU A 796 39.03 18.89 36.32
C GLU A 796 38.96 19.89 35.15
N PHE A 797 38.10 19.65 34.15
CA PHE A 797 37.93 20.52 32.97
C PHE A 797 36.67 21.40 33.02
N VAL A 798 35.85 21.33 34.08
CA VAL A 798 34.57 22.05 34.18
C VAL A 798 34.55 22.96 35.40
N ASP A 799 34.70 24.27 35.17
CA ASP A 799 34.67 25.31 36.21
C ASP A 799 33.42 26.20 36.03
N GLY A 800 32.37 25.92 36.79
CA GLY A 800 31.09 26.59 36.70
C GLY A 800 30.50 26.51 35.29
N ASN A 801 30.50 27.64 34.57
CA ASN A 801 30.01 27.76 33.18
C ASN A 801 31.15 27.70 32.13
N ARG A 802 32.38 27.38 32.52
CA ARG A 802 33.56 27.28 31.64
C ARG A 802 34.01 25.84 31.47
N ILE A 803 34.50 25.54 30.27
CA ILE A 803 35.05 24.23 29.90
C ILE A 803 36.44 24.46 29.34
N ASP A 804 37.48 23.88 29.95
CA ASP A 804 38.86 24.02 29.47
C ASP A 804 39.12 23.12 28.25
N LYS A 805 38.69 23.60 27.08
CA LYS A 805 38.93 22.90 25.80
C LYS A 805 40.42 22.74 25.47
N THR A 806 41.29 23.57 26.02
CA THR A 806 42.75 23.47 25.81
C THR A 806 43.36 22.36 26.67
N GLY A 807 42.96 22.27 27.94
CA GLY A 807 43.27 21.14 28.82
C GLY A 807 42.74 19.82 28.27
N ILE A 808 41.48 19.78 27.84
CA ILE A 808 40.86 18.60 27.21
C ILE A 808 41.67 18.15 26.00
N ASN A 809 42.04 19.05 25.08
CA ASN A 809 42.83 18.69 23.90
C ASN A 809 44.21 18.10 24.26
N ARG A 810 44.90 18.66 25.28
CA ARG A 810 46.15 18.08 25.78
C ARG A 810 45.92 16.67 26.33
N LYS A 811 44.86 16.48 27.12
CA LYS A 811 44.53 15.19 27.73
C LYS A 811 44.16 14.13 26.70
N LEU A 812 43.46 14.52 25.63
CA LEU A 812 43.14 13.65 24.50
C LEU A 812 44.40 13.20 23.74
N MET A 813 45.42 14.06 23.58
CA MET A 813 46.71 13.65 22.99
C MET A 813 47.47 12.65 23.86
N GLU A 814 47.49 12.88 25.19
CA GLU A 814 48.09 11.95 26.17
C GLU A 814 47.41 10.57 26.12
N LEU A 815 46.07 10.54 26.22
CA LEU A 815 45.28 9.31 26.19
C LEU A 815 45.35 8.61 24.82
N GLY A 816 45.30 9.35 23.71
CA GLY A 816 45.44 8.78 22.37
C GLY A 816 46.78 8.06 22.19
N THR A 817 47.87 8.67 22.67
CA THR A 817 49.21 8.05 22.68
C THR A 817 49.24 6.78 23.54
N GLN A 818 48.62 6.81 24.73
CA GLN A 818 48.54 5.63 25.62
C GLN A 818 47.70 4.49 25.05
N LEU A 819 46.62 4.81 24.32
CA LEU A 819 45.71 3.86 23.70
C LEU A 819 46.20 3.35 22.33
N GLY A 820 47.32 3.85 21.82
CA GLY A 820 47.83 3.49 20.50
C GLY A 820 46.97 4.00 19.34
N LEU A 821 46.16 5.04 19.58
CA LEU A 821 45.37 5.69 18.55
C LEU A 821 46.29 6.65 17.77
N ASN A 822 46.37 6.49 16.44
CA ASN A 822 47.09 7.44 15.59
C ASN A 822 46.45 8.83 15.72
N ALA A 823 47.31 9.84 15.91
CA ALA A 823 46.94 11.23 16.21
C ALA A 823 46.46 12.03 15.00
#